data_AF-A0A2R5GSC7-F1
#
_entry.id   AF-A0A2R5GSC7-F1
#
_cell.length_a   1.000
_cell.length_b   1.000
_cell.length_c   1.000
_cell.angle_alpha   90.00
_cell.angle_beta   90.00
_cell.angle_gamma   90.00
#
_symmetry.space_group_name_H-M   'P 1'
#
loop_
_entity.id
_entity.type
_entity.pdbx_description
1 polymer ?
#
loop_
_entity_poly.entity_id
_entity_poly.type
_entity_poly.pdbx_seq_one_letter_code
_entity_poly.pdbx_strand_id
1 'polypeptide(L)'
;MGSGASSLPAGKELEEAFVALDEAGKAQVLQVIEKLGGDNDGTSLLELQTGLFRLIQGAAYRVHRGQFSANYHTHLTARELPYTWRNFVAFIDAIVELVLALDIHEIDASAWNELRKAVHEENTALDDRIANFDVASLSPEALAEHSRVNEENANHDETKLEFKVHVGAALLTNMEKDATSGKLCDLAHAAAVFEAREAQEERQQSLQQAHDERAKLARTEAGYAEGFAASMLPPSDMSAEAYLAKWNRVILEHHEERVDGSMIQVQWWYQDFMPRLLVACSNAESAQEQNDDSDWFEEHKHEFEPFACDVLEAWPSLGPSERKRVRRAWRLTRHYLNGFQKNRERFAESGVDHRATGDLSQYVAFLDVPLGRAYVRNADMRLTFPYFIGNAVWKFKHTVAEIACAKESEEIVKAFKAYMPLFATMYPCPYCRFHLNKYVALGRERDLYPIEYLLLGWNDPVDNIDGTLTLADKLIAIDTPSSLRLFIWKLHNAVNSSIYRQEAWYHAEQDAIYTSRYWPNIDADCHRAQQTHGLLSAQRTAAVVNVLKAATKLATVRGAFQALSTTLAATGEAAVDKSYLESLLRHTQALCADLDVAVVAGQFLQRAYTFDASIVDPEPKSLQDRGEFFRHEDFTLN
;
A
#
# COMPACT_ATOMS: atom_id res chain seq x y z
N MET A 1 -20.89 -47.34 -21.85
CA MET A 1 -19.88 -47.46 -22.93
C MET A 1 -20.20 -46.38 -23.95
N GLY A 2 -19.40 -45.36 -24.24
CA GLY A 2 -18.08 -44.98 -23.75
C GLY A 2 -17.97 -43.45 -23.65
N SER A 3 -17.13 -43.00 -22.73
CA SER A 3 -16.70 -41.61 -22.56
C SER A 3 -15.76 -41.23 -23.70
N GLY A 4 -16.18 -40.32 -24.57
CA GLY A 4 -15.30 -39.68 -25.55
C GLY A 4 -14.42 -38.63 -24.87
N ALA A 5 -13.39 -39.08 -24.16
CA ALA A 5 -12.24 -38.23 -23.87
C ALA A 5 -11.43 -38.13 -25.15
N SER A 6 -11.51 -37.00 -25.87
CA SER A 6 -10.57 -36.73 -26.96
C SER A 6 -9.19 -36.55 -26.33
N SER A 7 -8.33 -37.55 -26.51
CA SER A 7 -6.90 -37.42 -26.22
C SER A 7 -6.36 -36.26 -27.06
N LEU A 8 -5.73 -35.29 -26.41
CA LEU A 8 -4.96 -34.26 -27.10
C LEU A 8 -3.90 -34.93 -28.00
N PRO A 9 -3.65 -34.39 -29.21
CA PRO A 9 -2.66 -34.93 -30.13
C PRO A 9 -1.29 -34.99 -29.46
N ALA A 10 -0.53 -36.07 -29.70
CA ALA A 10 0.86 -36.14 -29.26
C ALA A 10 1.66 -35.01 -29.94
N GLY A 11 2.70 -34.45 -29.29
CA GLY A 11 3.42 -33.25 -29.77
C GLY A 11 3.91 -33.30 -31.23
N LYS A 12 4.06 -34.50 -31.81
CA LYS A 12 4.40 -34.72 -33.21
C LYS A 12 3.27 -34.39 -34.20
N GLU A 13 2.02 -34.62 -33.81
CA GLU A 13 0.83 -34.32 -34.63
C GLU A 13 0.55 -32.80 -34.68
N LEU A 14 0.89 -32.07 -33.62
CA LEU A 14 0.83 -30.60 -33.61
C LEU A 14 1.89 -29.97 -34.52
N GLU A 15 3.10 -30.56 -34.55
CA GLU A 15 4.19 -30.12 -35.41
C GLU A 15 3.87 -30.36 -36.89
N GLU A 16 3.34 -31.55 -37.21
CA GLU A 16 2.85 -31.88 -38.55
C GLU A 16 1.67 -30.98 -38.98
N ALA A 17 0.75 -30.66 -38.05
CA ALA A 17 -0.35 -29.74 -38.30
C ALA A 17 0.11 -28.30 -38.54
N PHE A 18 1.11 -27.80 -37.80
CA PHE A 18 1.67 -26.46 -37.99
C PHE A 18 2.44 -26.34 -39.32
N VAL A 19 3.20 -27.37 -39.68
CA VAL A 19 3.91 -27.43 -40.97
C VAL A 19 2.94 -27.48 -42.15
N ALA A 20 1.75 -28.08 -41.96
CA ALA A 20 0.69 -28.15 -42.96
C ALA A 20 -0.10 -26.83 -43.16
N LEU A 21 0.09 -25.82 -42.31
CA LEU A 21 -0.51 -24.50 -42.48
C LEU A 21 0.15 -23.74 -43.65
N ASP A 22 -0.63 -22.91 -44.32
CA ASP A 22 -0.08 -21.91 -45.24
C ASP A 22 0.59 -20.76 -44.47
N GLU A 23 1.30 -19.87 -45.16
CA GLU A 23 2.03 -18.77 -44.51
C GLU A 23 1.11 -17.82 -43.72
N ALA A 24 -0.15 -17.67 -44.14
CA ALA A 24 -1.15 -16.91 -43.41
C ALA A 24 -1.59 -17.62 -42.11
N GLY A 25 -1.83 -18.93 -42.17
CA GLY A 25 -2.15 -19.76 -41.01
C GLY A 25 -0.99 -19.87 -40.02
N LYS A 26 0.26 -19.97 -40.52
CA LYS A 26 1.46 -19.92 -39.67
C LYS A 26 1.62 -18.55 -39.01
N ALA A 27 1.43 -17.45 -39.76
CA ALA A 27 1.47 -16.11 -39.19
C ALA A 27 0.38 -15.91 -38.13
N GLN A 28 -0.83 -16.46 -38.34
CA GLN A 28 -1.93 -16.39 -37.40
C GLN A 28 -1.66 -17.24 -36.14
N VAL A 29 -1.07 -18.43 -36.29
CA VAL A 29 -0.65 -19.25 -35.14
C VAL A 29 0.53 -18.62 -34.40
N LEU A 30 1.50 -18.02 -35.09
CA LEU A 30 2.59 -17.28 -34.46
C LEU A 30 2.08 -16.04 -33.73
N GLN A 31 1.12 -15.31 -34.30
CA GLN A 31 0.46 -14.17 -33.66
C GLN A 31 -0.40 -14.60 -32.47
N VAL A 32 -0.99 -15.80 -32.53
CA VAL A 32 -1.65 -16.45 -31.38
C VAL A 32 -0.61 -16.88 -30.35
N ILE A 33 0.54 -17.44 -30.72
CA ILE A 33 1.63 -17.79 -29.80
C ILE A 33 2.25 -16.55 -29.15
N GLU A 34 2.40 -15.44 -29.87
CA GLU A 34 2.80 -14.13 -29.34
C GLU A 34 1.76 -13.60 -28.35
N LYS A 35 0.47 -13.64 -28.71
CA LYS A 35 -0.63 -13.28 -27.79
C LYS A 35 -0.79 -14.23 -26.61
N LEU A 36 -0.43 -15.50 -26.76
CA LEU A 36 -0.44 -16.53 -25.71
C LEU A 36 0.82 -16.50 -24.85
N GLY A 37 1.90 -15.91 -25.36
CA GLY A 37 3.05 -15.47 -24.60
C GLY A 37 2.82 -14.12 -23.93
N GLY A 38 1.54 -13.78 -23.69
CA GLY A 38 0.97 -12.50 -23.27
C GLY A 38 1.50 -11.95 -21.96
N ASP A 39 2.81 -11.71 -21.94
CA ASP A 39 3.46 -10.75 -21.09
C ASP A 39 2.75 -9.43 -21.42
N ASN A 40 1.96 -8.92 -20.47
CA ASN A 40 1.44 -7.56 -20.58
C ASN A 40 2.70 -6.68 -20.68
N ASP A 41 2.98 -6.14 -21.86
CA ASP A 41 4.27 -5.57 -22.27
C ASP A 41 4.56 -4.21 -21.60
N GLY A 42 4.44 -4.14 -20.28
CA GLY A 42 4.87 -3.00 -19.48
C GLY A 42 3.76 -2.24 -18.78
N THR A 43 4.00 -0.94 -18.62
CA THR A 43 3.16 0.00 -17.88
C THR A 43 2.75 1.14 -18.80
N SER A 44 1.44 1.34 -18.93
CA SER A 44 0.87 2.47 -19.68
C SER A 44 1.01 3.79 -18.91
N LEU A 45 0.79 4.91 -19.61
CA LEU A 45 0.69 6.22 -18.96
C LEU A 45 -0.44 6.27 -17.92
N LEU A 46 -1.60 5.68 -18.21
CA LEU A 46 -2.75 5.69 -17.31
C LEU A 46 -2.48 4.88 -16.04
N GLU A 47 -1.80 3.75 -16.14
CA GLU A 47 -1.44 2.92 -14.99
C GLU A 47 -0.45 3.64 -14.08
N LEU A 48 0.56 4.29 -14.65
CA LEU A 48 1.51 5.12 -13.91
C LEU A 48 0.80 6.26 -13.17
N GLN A 49 -0.06 6.99 -13.89
CA GLN A 49 -0.91 8.05 -13.36
C GLN A 49 -1.83 7.57 -12.23
N THR A 50 -2.43 6.40 -12.39
CA THR A 50 -3.32 5.78 -11.41
C THR A 50 -2.57 5.42 -10.13
N GLY A 51 -1.36 4.86 -10.23
CA GLY A 51 -0.51 4.55 -9.08
C GLY A 51 -0.14 5.81 -8.27
N LEU A 52 0.25 6.88 -8.97
CA LEU A 52 0.53 8.18 -8.36
C LEU A 52 -0.72 8.77 -7.67
N PHE A 53 -1.84 8.81 -8.38
CA PHE A 53 -3.09 9.36 -7.88
C PHE A 53 -3.55 8.67 -6.60
N ARG A 54 -3.65 7.33 -6.62
CA ARG A 54 -4.11 6.52 -5.48
C ARG A 54 -3.20 6.71 -4.27
N LEU A 55 -1.89 6.78 -4.48
CA LEU A 55 -0.93 7.00 -3.40
C LEU A 55 -1.12 8.38 -2.74
N ILE A 56 -1.16 9.44 -3.55
CA ILE A 56 -1.22 10.81 -3.04
C ILE A 56 -2.57 11.11 -2.41
N GLN A 57 -3.68 10.73 -3.05
CA GLN A 57 -5.01 10.96 -2.47
C GLN A 57 -5.18 10.22 -1.14
N GLY A 58 -4.60 9.02 -1.02
CA GLY A 58 -4.71 8.24 0.20
C GLY A 58 -3.87 8.84 1.31
N ALA A 59 -2.69 9.38 1.00
CA ALA A 59 -1.87 10.08 1.97
C ALA A 59 -2.61 11.34 2.47
N ALA A 60 -3.20 12.10 1.56
CA ALA A 60 -4.04 13.26 1.88
C ALA A 60 -5.24 12.89 2.78
N TYR A 61 -5.96 11.82 2.45
CA TYR A 61 -7.03 11.29 3.30
C TYR A 61 -6.52 10.86 4.69
N ARG A 62 -5.26 10.45 4.83
CA ARG A 62 -4.69 10.12 6.14
C ARG A 62 -4.21 11.33 6.95
N VAL A 63 -4.02 12.49 6.33
CA VAL A 63 -3.58 13.72 7.03
C VAL A 63 -4.64 14.82 7.13
N HIS A 64 -5.79 14.69 6.45
CA HIS A 64 -6.87 15.70 6.50
C HIS A 64 -7.49 15.90 7.89
N ARG A 65 -7.21 14.98 8.82
CA ARG A 65 -7.50 15.05 10.25
C ARG A 65 -6.47 14.21 10.99
N GLY A 66 -6.35 14.39 12.30
CA GLY A 66 -5.45 13.58 13.13
C GLY A 66 -5.76 12.08 13.02
N GLN A 67 -4.86 11.33 12.40
CA GLN A 67 -4.97 9.88 12.22
C GLN A 67 -3.64 9.18 12.46
N PHE A 68 -3.73 7.85 12.61
CA PHE A 68 -2.62 6.98 12.99
C PHE A 68 -2.69 5.68 12.18
N SER A 69 -1.58 4.96 12.15
CA SER A 69 -1.59 3.56 11.70
C SER A 69 -2.41 2.68 12.63
N ALA A 70 -2.74 1.48 12.14
CA ALA A 70 -3.42 0.44 12.89
C ALA A 70 -2.51 -0.79 12.96
N ASN A 71 -2.36 -1.35 14.15
CA ASN A 71 -1.58 -2.56 14.35
C ASN A 71 -2.25 -3.72 13.60
N TYR A 72 -1.52 -4.37 12.69
CA TYR A 72 -2.12 -5.40 11.84
C TYR A 72 -2.49 -6.70 12.57
N HIS A 73 -1.97 -6.92 13.79
CA HIS A 73 -2.35 -8.06 14.63
C HIS A 73 -3.51 -7.77 15.57
N THR A 74 -3.48 -6.59 16.22
CA THR A 74 -4.46 -6.26 17.26
C THR A 74 -5.60 -5.41 16.74
N HIS A 75 -5.46 -4.84 15.54
CA HIS A 75 -6.31 -3.80 14.96
C HIS A 75 -6.43 -2.53 15.80
N LEU A 76 -5.66 -2.41 16.89
CA LEU A 76 -5.63 -1.22 17.73
C LEU A 76 -4.80 -0.12 17.05
N THR A 77 -5.17 1.13 17.34
CA THR A 77 -4.42 2.30 16.90
C THR A 77 -2.97 2.28 17.37
N ALA A 78 -2.04 2.43 16.45
CA ALA A 78 -0.61 2.56 16.70
C ALA A 78 -0.24 4.05 16.83
N ARG A 79 -0.44 4.63 18.02
CA ARG A 79 -0.24 6.07 18.29
C ARG A 79 1.18 6.54 18.00
N GLU A 80 2.17 5.65 18.13
CA GLU A 80 3.56 5.93 17.83
C GLU A 80 3.87 6.08 16.33
N LEU A 81 2.88 5.80 15.47
CA LEU A 81 2.94 5.97 14.03
C LEU A 81 1.83 6.91 13.56
N PRO A 82 1.89 8.23 13.88
CA PRO A 82 0.94 9.21 13.37
C PRO A 82 1.15 9.46 11.87
N TYR A 83 0.08 9.84 11.17
CA TYR A 83 0.19 10.53 9.88
C TYR A 83 0.31 12.01 10.17
N THR A 84 1.41 12.61 9.73
CA THR A 84 1.74 13.99 10.08
C THR A 84 1.77 14.90 8.87
N TRP A 85 1.32 16.14 9.06
CA TRP A 85 1.29 17.18 8.07
C TRP A 85 2.68 17.49 7.52
N ARG A 86 3.71 17.59 8.38
CA ARG A 86 5.08 17.88 7.93
C ARG A 86 5.64 16.79 7.03
N ASN A 87 5.37 15.53 7.37
CA ASN A 87 5.74 14.40 6.52
C ASN A 87 4.96 14.40 5.20
N PHE A 88 3.70 14.83 5.21
CA PHE A 88 2.91 14.97 3.98
C PHE A 88 3.45 16.05 3.05
N VAL A 89 3.80 17.23 3.57
CA VAL A 89 4.44 18.30 2.77
C VAL A 89 5.75 17.80 2.16
N ALA A 90 6.63 17.21 2.97
CA ALA A 90 7.89 16.64 2.48
C ALA A 90 7.67 15.51 1.46
N PHE A 91 6.64 14.68 1.68
CA PHE A 91 6.25 13.61 0.77
C PHE A 91 5.79 14.15 -0.59
N ILE A 92 5.00 15.23 -0.61
CA ILE A 92 4.59 15.91 -1.84
C ILE A 92 5.81 16.47 -2.58
N ASP A 93 6.76 17.08 -1.88
CA ASP A 93 7.99 17.55 -2.49
C ASP A 93 8.77 16.41 -3.15
N ALA A 94 9.03 15.35 -2.39
CA ALA A 94 9.83 14.22 -2.85
C ALA A 94 9.16 13.44 -3.99
N ILE A 95 7.83 13.27 -3.97
CA ILE A 95 7.12 12.58 -5.05
C ILE A 95 7.05 13.44 -6.32
N VAL A 96 6.87 14.75 -6.20
CA VAL A 96 6.92 15.66 -7.36
C VAL A 96 8.34 15.67 -7.95
N GLU A 97 9.39 15.73 -7.12
CA GLU A 97 10.78 15.63 -7.61
C GLU A 97 11.01 14.31 -8.34
N LEU A 98 10.53 13.19 -7.78
CA LEU A 98 10.63 11.88 -8.41
C LEU A 98 9.91 11.85 -9.76
N VAL A 99 8.67 12.34 -9.83
CA VAL A 99 7.89 12.37 -11.08
C VAL A 99 8.56 13.22 -12.15
N LEU A 100 9.05 14.41 -11.79
CA LEU A 100 9.76 15.28 -12.72
C LEU A 100 11.08 14.65 -13.19
N ALA A 101 11.79 13.95 -12.31
CA ALA A 101 13.01 13.23 -12.66
C ALA A 101 12.76 12.05 -13.63
N LEU A 102 11.54 11.48 -13.67
CA LEU A 102 11.21 10.47 -14.67
C LEU A 102 11.26 11.04 -16.09
N ASP A 103 11.08 12.35 -16.27
CA ASP A 103 11.20 13.05 -17.54
C ASP A 103 10.37 12.37 -18.65
N ILE A 104 9.07 12.20 -18.35
CA ILE A 104 8.06 11.65 -19.26
C ILE A 104 7.34 12.83 -19.92
N HIS A 105 7.35 12.88 -21.25
CA HIS A 105 6.90 14.06 -21.99
C HIS A 105 5.39 14.33 -21.86
N GLU A 106 4.58 13.31 -21.66
CA GLU A 106 3.14 13.44 -21.45
C GLU A 106 2.79 13.95 -20.06
N ILE A 107 3.74 13.96 -19.11
CA ILE A 107 3.50 14.49 -17.77
C ILE A 107 3.66 16.01 -17.79
N ASP A 108 2.57 16.70 -17.44
CA ASP A 108 2.58 18.16 -17.32
C ASP A 108 3.27 18.64 -16.03
N ALA A 109 4.55 18.99 -16.16
CA ALA A 109 5.34 19.52 -15.06
C ALA A 109 4.71 20.76 -14.39
N SER A 110 3.94 21.58 -15.12
CA SER A 110 3.30 22.77 -14.54
C SER A 110 2.19 22.40 -13.56
N ALA A 111 1.36 21.40 -13.90
CA ALA A 111 0.32 20.88 -13.01
C ALA A 111 0.89 20.30 -11.71
N TRP A 112 2.00 19.56 -11.79
CA TRP A 112 2.68 19.01 -10.62
C TRP A 112 3.28 20.11 -9.71
N ASN A 113 3.89 21.13 -10.31
CA ASN A 113 4.40 22.28 -9.56
C ASN A 113 3.28 23.09 -8.91
N GLU A 114 2.13 23.21 -9.57
CA GLU A 114 0.95 23.87 -9.01
C GLU A 114 0.33 23.09 -7.84
N LEU A 115 0.33 21.74 -7.89
CA LEU A 115 -0.04 20.91 -6.74
C LEU A 115 0.91 21.14 -5.56
N ARG A 116 2.22 21.08 -5.82
CA ARG A 116 3.26 21.34 -4.80
C ARG A 116 3.06 22.72 -4.16
N LYS A 117 2.90 23.74 -4.98
CA LYS A 117 2.71 25.12 -4.53
C LYS A 117 1.50 25.26 -3.61
N ALA A 118 0.36 24.67 -3.96
CA ALA A 118 -0.84 24.74 -3.12
C ALA A 118 -0.62 24.12 -1.72
N VAL A 119 0.14 23.03 -1.62
CA VAL A 119 0.48 22.38 -0.34
C VAL A 119 1.44 23.26 0.48
N HIS A 120 2.43 23.90 -0.16
CA HIS A 120 3.33 24.84 0.50
C HIS A 120 2.61 26.09 1.00
N GLU A 121 1.69 26.65 0.21
CA GLU A 121 0.88 27.80 0.61
C GLU A 121 0.01 27.48 1.84
N GLU A 122 -0.64 26.32 1.89
CA GLU A 122 -1.39 25.90 3.08
C GLU A 122 -0.45 25.62 4.27
N ASN A 123 0.75 25.08 4.03
CA ASN A 123 1.73 24.89 5.09
C ASN A 123 2.18 26.23 5.71
N THR A 124 2.44 27.25 4.88
CA THR A 124 2.75 28.60 5.35
C THR A 124 1.55 29.22 6.08
N ALA A 125 0.33 29.07 5.56
CA ALA A 125 -0.88 29.57 6.22
C ALA A 125 -1.12 28.90 7.58
N LEU A 126 -0.79 27.61 7.71
CA LEU A 126 -0.82 26.87 8.97
C LEU A 126 0.22 27.41 9.95
N ASP A 127 1.46 27.62 9.51
CA ASP A 127 2.54 28.18 10.32
C ASP A 127 2.19 29.58 10.85
N ASP A 128 1.67 30.44 9.97
CA ASP A 128 1.21 31.77 10.35
C ASP A 128 0.05 31.71 11.35
N ARG A 129 -0.86 30.75 11.21
CA ARG A 129 -1.99 30.57 12.13
C ARG A 129 -1.56 30.10 13.49
N ILE A 130 -0.61 29.16 13.55
CA ILE A 130 -0.02 28.68 14.81
C ILE A 130 0.70 29.85 15.51
N ALA A 131 1.52 30.61 14.77
CA ALA A 131 2.29 31.72 15.32
C ALA A 131 1.40 32.87 15.85
N ASN A 132 0.23 33.07 15.26
CA ASN A 132 -0.66 34.19 15.58
C ASN A 132 -1.98 33.76 16.24
N PHE A 133 -2.06 32.53 16.78
CA PHE A 133 -3.33 31.95 17.24
C PHE A 133 -4.08 32.83 18.25
N ASP A 134 -3.37 33.40 19.24
CA ASP A 134 -3.94 34.24 20.30
C ASP A 134 -4.51 35.58 19.80
N VAL A 135 -4.08 36.05 18.62
CA VAL A 135 -4.44 37.36 18.07
C VAL A 135 -5.30 37.22 16.81
N ALA A 136 -5.36 36.03 16.22
CA ALA A 136 -6.15 35.75 15.03
C ALA A 136 -7.66 35.81 15.33
N SER A 137 -8.42 36.51 14.49
CA SER A 137 -9.87 36.42 14.48
C SER A 137 -10.29 35.08 13.86
N LEU A 138 -10.33 34.03 14.67
CA LEU A 138 -10.79 32.70 14.24
C LEU A 138 -12.29 32.69 13.92
N SER A 139 -12.68 31.88 12.94
CA SER A 139 -14.11 31.66 12.65
C SER A 139 -14.79 30.88 13.80
N PRO A 140 -16.12 30.96 13.95
CA PRO A 140 -16.85 30.16 14.93
C PRO A 140 -16.56 28.66 14.84
N GLU A 141 -16.38 28.14 13.62
CA GLU A 141 -16.09 26.74 13.34
C GLU A 141 -14.68 26.35 13.78
N ALA A 142 -13.69 27.23 13.61
CA ALA A 142 -12.33 27.01 14.08
C ALA A 142 -12.25 27.01 15.62
N LEU A 143 -13.00 27.92 16.27
CA LEU A 143 -13.12 27.95 17.73
C LEU A 143 -13.82 26.70 18.28
N ALA A 144 -14.83 26.19 17.57
CA ALA A 144 -15.51 24.96 17.94
C ALA A 144 -14.57 23.74 17.88
N GLU A 145 -13.77 23.64 16.82
CA GLU A 145 -12.77 22.56 16.70
C GLU A 145 -11.69 22.67 17.78
N HIS A 146 -11.15 23.87 18.03
CA HIS A 146 -10.19 24.09 19.11
C HIS A 146 -10.76 23.67 20.48
N SER A 147 -12.01 24.05 20.76
CA SER A 147 -12.69 23.69 22.00
C SER A 147 -12.85 22.18 22.15
N ARG A 148 -13.27 21.49 21.08
CA ARG A 148 -13.39 20.03 21.02
C ARG A 148 -12.06 19.34 21.31
N VAL A 149 -10.97 19.82 20.70
CA VAL A 149 -9.62 19.29 20.90
C VAL A 149 -9.14 19.46 22.34
N ASN A 150 -9.41 20.61 22.96
CA ASN A 150 -9.06 20.85 24.35
C ASN A 150 -9.82 19.92 25.31
N GLU A 151 -11.10 19.66 25.04
CA GLU A 151 -11.89 18.69 25.79
C GLU A 151 -11.32 17.26 25.65
N GLU A 152 -10.97 16.84 24.43
CA GLU A 152 -10.32 15.54 24.19
C GLU A 152 -8.97 15.42 24.93
N ASN A 153 -8.15 16.48 24.90
CA ASN A 153 -6.88 16.50 25.60
C ASN A 153 -7.06 16.44 27.12
N ALA A 154 -8.05 17.15 27.68
CA ALA A 154 -8.36 17.12 29.10
C ALA A 154 -8.80 15.73 29.56
N ASN A 155 -9.72 15.10 28.81
CA ASN A 155 -10.16 13.73 29.08
C ASN A 155 -8.99 12.74 29.00
N HIS A 156 -8.08 12.93 28.05
CA HIS A 156 -6.89 12.08 27.93
C HIS A 156 -5.92 12.24 29.11
N ASP A 157 -5.72 13.48 29.60
CA ASP A 157 -4.90 13.74 30.78
C ASP A 157 -5.48 13.13 32.05
N GLU A 158 -6.79 13.24 32.23
CA GLU A 158 -7.50 12.61 33.35
C GLU A 158 -7.30 11.10 33.32
N THR A 159 -7.52 10.46 32.16
CA THR A 159 -7.28 9.02 31.98
C THR A 159 -5.82 8.63 32.28
N LYS A 160 -4.85 9.41 31.80
CA LYS A 160 -3.40 9.16 32.02
C LYS A 160 -3.03 9.34 33.49
N LEU A 161 -3.67 10.28 34.19
CA LEU A 161 -3.47 10.52 35.62
C LEU A 161 -4.07 9.39 36.45
N GLU A 162 -5.31 8.98 36.16
CA GLU A 162 -5.97 7.83 36.79
C GLU A 162 -5.11 6.58 36.65
N PHE A 163 -4.59 6.32 35.44
CA PHE A 163 -3.68 5.21 35.21
C PHE A 163 -2.43 5.27 36.09
N LYS A 164 -1.71 6.41 36.11
CA LYS A 164 -0.53 6.59 36.96
C LYS A 164 -0.83 6.37 38.44
N VAL A 165 -2.00 6.80 38.91
CA VAL A 165 -2.44 6.61 40.30
C VAL A 165 -2.70 5.13 40.59
N HIS A 166 -3.38 4.41 39.69
CA HIS A 166 -3.63 2.98 39.84
C HIS A 166 -2.34 2.16 39.83
N VAL A 167 -1.43 2.43 38.90
CA VAL A 167 -0.10 1.78 38.84
C VAL A 167 0.69 2.09 40.11
N GLY A 168 0.71 3.35 40.56
CA GLY A 168 1.38 3.74 41.80
C GLY A 168 0.82 2.99 43.02
N ALA A 169 -0.50 2.85 43.12
CA ALA A 169 -1.15 2.11 44.20
C ALA A 169 -0.88 0.60 44.14
N ALA A 170 -0.85 0.01 42.95
CA ALA A 170 -0.52 -1.40 42.75
C ALA A 170 0.93 -1.71 43.12
N LEU A 171 1.88 -0.84 42.73
CA LEU A 171 3.28 -0.91 43.11
C LEU A 171 3.45 -0.86 44.63
N LEU A 172 2.81 0.11 45.30
CA LEU A 172 2.80 0.21 46.77
C LEU A 172 2.29 -1.06 47.45
N THR A 173 1.17 -1.61 46.98
CA THR A 173 0.55 -2.82 47.54
C THR A 173 1.46 -4.05 47.39
N ASN A 174 2.17 -4.17 46.26
CA ASN A 174 3.09 -5.28 46.02
C ASN A 174 4.40 -5.10 46.81
N MET A 175 4.90 -3.87 46.96
CA MET A 175 6.04 -3.59 47.84
C MET A 175 5.75 -3.97 49.30
N GLU A 176 4.54 -3.74 49.80
CA GLU A 176 4.13 -4.16 51.14
C GLU A 176 4.07 -5.70 51.29
N LYS A 177 3.64 -6.42 50.25
CA LYS A 177 3.63 -7.90 50.21
C LYS A 177 5.03 -8.50 50.09
N ASP A 178 5.93 -7.87 49.34
CA ASP A 178 7.31 -8.32 49.19
C ASP A 178 8.14 -8.02 50.45
N ALA A 179 7.89 -6.88 51.11
CA ALA A 179 8.46 -6.56 52.42
C ALA A 179 8.05 -7.56 53.51
N THR A 180 6.83 -8.11 53.43
CA THR A 180 6.34 -9.12 54.38
C THR A 180 6.79 -10.56 54.04
N SER A 181 7.25 -10.84 52.81
CA SER A 181 7.70 -12.17 52.38
C SER A 181 9.23 -12.37 52.36
N GLY A 182 10.00 -11.33 52.69
CA GLY A 182 11.47 -11.40 52.81
C GLY A 182 12.23 -11.54 51.48
N LYS A 183 11.55 -11.38 50.34
CA LYS A 183 12.15 -11.40 49.00
C LYS A 183 12.25 -9.97 48.49
N LEU A 184 13.39 -9.32 48.74
CA LEU A 184 13.76 -8.12 47.98
C LEU A 184 14.23 -8.58 46.60
N CYS A 185 13.29 -8.71 45.67
CA CYS A 185 13.60 -8.78 44.25
C CYS A 185 14.09 -7.41 43.80
N ASP A 186 15.06 -7.38 42.88
CA ASP A 186 15.59 -6.15 42.31
C ASP A 186 14.44 -5.30 41.72
N LEU A 187 14.20 -4.12 42.29
CA LEU A 187 13.04 -3.27 42.01
C LEU A 187 12.89 -2.98 40.51
N ALA A 188 14.01 -2.92 39.78
CA ALA A 188 14.03 -2.71 38.33
C ALA A 188 13.50 -3.93 37.54
N HIS A 189 13.77 -5.15 38.00
CA HIS A 189 13.31 -6.38 37.34
C HIS A 189 11.84 -6.66 37.66
N ALA A 190 11.42 -6.42 38.91
CA ALA A 190 10.02 -6.51 39.30
C ALA A 190 9.15 -5.48 38.57
N ALA A 191 9.63 -4.22 38.44
CA ALA A 191 8.96 -3.20 37.64
C ALA A 191 8.85 -3.59 36.16
N ALA A 192 9.92 -4.08 35.54
CA ALA A 192 9.90 -4.49 34.12
C ALA A 192 9.00 -5.70 33.85
N VAL A 193 8.96 -6.69 34.75
CA VAL A 193 8.10 -7.87 34.63
C VAL A 193 6.63 -7.50 34.88
N PHE A 194 6.37 -6.55 35.79
CA PHE A 194 5.02 -6.05 36.05
C PHE A 194 4.52 -5.16 34.91
N GLU A 195 5.33 -4.21 34.42
CA GLU A 195 5.05 -3.41 33.22
C GLU A 195 4.76 -4.29 32.00
N ALA A 196 5.52 -5.38 31.79
CA ALA A 196 5.29 -6.30 30.69
C ALA A 196 3.99 -7.10 30.83
N ARG A 197 3.65 -7.52 32.05
CA ARG A 197 2.45 -8.32 32.34
C ARG A 197 1.18 -7.46 32.38
N GLU A 198 1.29 -6.24 32.89
CA GLU A 198 0.24 -5.24 32.90
C GLU A 198 0.01 -4.68 31.51
N ALA A 199 1.05 -4.40 30.71
CA ALA A 199 0.89 -4.10 29.28
C ALA A 199 0.25 -5.25 28.49
N GLN A 200 0.43 -6.50 28.93
CA GLN A 200 -0.23 -7.67 28.35
C GLN A 200 -1.70 -7.79 28.79
N GLU A 201 -2.02 -7.47 30.04
CA GLU A 201 -3.39 -7.43 30.57
C GLU A 201 -4.17 -6.22 30.04
N GLU A 202 -3.56 -5.04 29.92
CA GLU A 202 -4.05 -3.89 29.18
C GLU A 202 -4.23 -4.22 27.70
N ARG A 203 -3.29 -4.92 27.07
CA ARG A 203 -3.48 -5.38 25.70
C ARG A 203 -4.68 -6.31 25.62
N GLN A 204 -4.90 -7.21 26.57
CA GLN A 204 -6.07 -8.10 26.57
C GLN A 204 -7.38 -7.38 26.89
N GLN A 205 -7.40 -6.47 27.86
CA GLN A 205 -8.58 -5.69 28.23
C GLN A 205 -8.91 -4.64 27.17
N SER A 206 -7.91 -3.96 26.60
CA SER A 206 -8.06 -3.07 25.45
C SER A 206 -8.48 -3.85 24.21
N LEU A 207 -7.97 -5.06 23.98
CA LEU A 207 -8.48 -5.94 22.91
C LEU A 207 -9.93 -6.36 23.17
N GLN A 208 -10.31 -6.67 24.41
CA GLN A 208 -11.66 -7.08 24.77
C GLN A 208 -12.64 -5.90 24.74
N GLN A 209 -12.28 -4.74 25.28
CA GLN A 209 -13.04 -3.49 25.16
C GLN A 209 -13.11 -3.04 23.72
N ALA A 210 -12.02 -3.08 22.95
CA ALA A 210 -12.06 -2.77 21.53
C ALA A 210 -12.90 -3.79 20.77
N HIS A 211 -12.91 -5.06 21.15
CA HIS A 211 -13.79 -6.07 20.55
C HIS A 211 -15.26 -5.82 20.89
N ASP A 212 -15.57 -5.48 22.15
CA ASP A 212 -16.92 -5.21 22.63
C ASP A 212 -17.44 -3.83 22.16
N GLU A 213 -16.57 -2.85 22.00
CA GLU A 213 -16.83 -1.56 21.35
C GLU A 213 -16.96 -1.74 19.84
N ARG A 214 -16.09 -2.52 19.18
CA ARG A 214 -16.21 -2.89 17.74
C ARG A 214 -17.53 -3.60 17.44
N ALA A 215 -18.01 -4.45 18.36
CA ALA A 215 -19.32 -5.08 18.28
C ALA A 215 -20.49 -4.10 18.49
N LYS A 216 -20.29 -3.00 19.24
CA LYS A 216 -21.29 -1.94 19.49
C LYS A 216 -21.25 -0.79 18.47
N LEU A 217 -20.10 -0.58 17.81
CA LEU A 217 -19.76 0.52 16.90
C LEU A 217 -19.87 0.14 15.42
N ALA A 218 -20.10 -1.13 15.10
CA ALA A 218 -20.51 -1.59 13.78
C ALA A 218 -21.94 -1.07 13.47
N ARG A 219 -22.07 0.24 13.19
CA ARG A 219 -23.27 0.83 12.60
C ARG A 219 -23.13 1.06 11.09
N THR A 220 -21.90 1.03 10.56
CA THR A 220 -21.62 0.90 9.12
C THR A 220 -20.44 -0.04 8.89
N GLU A 221 -20.58 -0.89 7.88
CA GLU A 221 -19.73 -2.05 7.57
C GLU A 221 -18.35 -1.67 7.00
N ALA A 222 -18.15 -0.41 6.59
CA ALA A 222 -16.88 0.10 6.06
C ALA A 222 -15.86 0.49 7.16
N GLY A 223 -16.33 0.99 8.31
CA GLY A 223 -15.46 1.30 9.45
C GLY A 223 -14.76 0.07 10.04
N TYR A 224 -15.33 -1.13 9.85
CA TYR A 224 -14.77 -2.40 10.30
C TYR A 224 -13.45 -2.77 9.61
N ALA A 225 -13.30 -2.42 8.32
CA ALA A 225 -12.14 -2.76 7.50
C ALA A 225 -10.95 -1.79 7.69
N GLU A 226 -11.17 -0.62 8.29
CA GLU A 226 -10.13 0.40 8.46
C GLU A 226 -9.53 0.47 9.88
N GLY A 227 -10.00 -0.34 10.84
CA GLY A 227 -9.42 -0.41 12.19
C GLY A 227 -9.73 0.77 13.09
N PHE A 228 -10.85 1.48 12.84
CA PHE A 228 -11.24 2.61 13.66
C PHE A 228 -12.31 2.21 14.69
N ALA A 229 -12.11 2.63 15.94
CA ALA A 229 -13.23 2.87 16.83
C ALA A 229 -14.05 4.00 16.19
N ALA A 230 -15.32 3.75 15.90
CA ALA A 230 -16.27 4.81 15.57
C ALA A 230 -16.47 5.69 16.82
N SER A 231 -15.50 6.53 17.12
CA SER A 231 -15.70 7.63 18.03
C SER A 231 -16.65 8.61 17.35
N MET A 232 -17.90 8.58 17.82
CA MET A 232 -18.68 9.80 18.06
C MET A 232 -19.13 10.63 16.85
N LEU A 233 -19.76 10.04 15.83
CA LEU A 233 -20.69 10.83 15.01
C LEU A 233 -21.99 10.04 14.75
N PRO A 234 -23.14 10.42 15.33
CA PRO A 234 -24.41 10.10 14.68
C PRO A 234 -24.40 10.73 13.27
N PRO A 235 -25.17 10.21 12.30
CA PRO A 235 -25.42 10.94 11.06
C PRO A 235 -26.01 12.29 11.45
N SER A 236 -25.20 13.34 11.49
CA SER A 236 -25.71 14.68 11.73
C SER A 236 -26.43 15.11 10.46
N ASP A 237 -27.60 15.73 10.61
CA ASP A 237 -28.32 16.51 9.60
C ASP A 237 -27.52 17.73 9.07
N MET A 238 -26.18 17.67 9.19
CA MET A 238 -25.24 18.69 8.74
C MET A 238 -25.23 18.73 7.22
N SER A 239 -25.54 19.92 6.69
CA SER A 239 -25.47 20.19 5.27
C SER A 239 -24.03 20.11 4.75
N ALA A 240 -23.89 19.96 3.43
CA ALA A 240 -22.60 19.98 2.75
C ALA A 240 -21.81 21.26 3.06
N GLU A 241 -22.47 22.41 3.05
CA GLU A 241 -21.86 23.72 3.31
C GLU A 241 -21.33 23.80 4.74
N ALA A 242 -22.11 23.31 5.71
CA ALA A 242 -21.70 23.28 7.11
C ALA A 242 -20.51 22.33 7.33
N TYR A 243 -20.43 21.22 6.58
CA TYR A 243 -19.28 20.32 6.66
C TYR A 243 -18.01 20.95 6.04
N LEU A 244 -18.12 21.59 4.87
CA LEU A 244 -16.98 22.24 4.22
C LEU A 244 -16.42 23.41 5.05
N ALA A 245 -17.27 24.12 5.79
CA ALA A 245 -16.86 25.21 6.68
C ALA A 245 -16.07 24.73 7.92
N LYS A 246 -16.04 23.43 8.21
CA LYS A 246 -15.31 22.89 9.37
C LYS A 246 -13.81 23.03 9.24
N TRP A 247 -13.17 22.96 10.40
CA TRP A 247 -11.74 22.80 10.56
C TRP A 247 -11.48 21.43 11.19
N ASN A 248 -10.43 20.76 10.71
CA ASN A 248 -9.96 19.52 11.31
C ASN A 248 -8.59 19.74 11.92
N ARG A 249 -8.39 19.33 13.16
CA ARG A 249 -7.03 19.23 13.73
C ARG A 249 -6.15 18.30 12.91
N VAL A 250 -4.91 18.71 12.67
CA VAL A 250 -3.84 17.90 12.09
C VAL A 250 -2.73 17.65 13.10
N ILE A 251 -1.97 16.57 12.90
CA ILE A 251 -0.75 16.26 13.66
C ILE A 251 0.42 16.83 12.83
N LEU A 252 1.25 17.70 13.39
CA LEU A 252 2.43 18.29 12.77
C LEU A 252 3.62 17.33 12.78
N GLU A 253 4.04 16.83 13.96
CA GLU A 253 5.28 16.05 14.09
C GLU A 253 5.14 14.79 14.95
N HIS A 254 4.48 14.87 16.11
CA HIS A 254 4.38 13.72 17.02
C HIS A 254 3.04 13.63 17.74
N HIS A 255 2.65 12.41 18.09
CA HIS A 255 1.30 12.09 18.59
C HIS A 255 0.88 12.78 19.90
N GLU A 256 1.83 13.18 20.75
CA GLU A 256 1.54 13.88 22.01
C GLU A 256 1.50 15.41 21.87
N GLU A 257 1.76 15.97 20.69
CA GLU A 257 1.87 17.42 20.55
C GLU A 257 0.53 18.12 20.80
N ARG A 258 0.60 19.33 21.34
CA ARG A 258 -0.56 20.18 21.63
C ARG A 258 -0.22 21.57 21.16
N VAL A 259 -0.49 21.82 19.88
CA VAL A 259 -0.16 23.07 19.23
C VAL A 259 -1.46 23.74 18.83
N ASP A 260 -1.73 24.90 19.42
CA ASP A 260 -2.94 25.65 19.10
C ASP A 260 -2.86 26.17 17.66
N GLY A 261 -4.00 26.17 16.98
CA GLY A 261 -4.06 26.54 15.56
C GLY A 261 -3.62 25.44 14.60
N SER A 262 -3.19 24.26 15.07
CA SER A 262 -2.79 23.12 14.23
C SER A 262 -3.98 22.42 13.57
N MET A 263 -4.70 23.14 12.72
CA MET A 263 -5.92 22.68 12.05
C MET A 263 -5.87 23.05 10.57
N ILE A 264 -6.67 22.42 9.71
CA ILE A 264 -6.80 22.79 8.29
C ILE A 264 -8.28 22.82 7.96
N GLN A 265 -8.71 23.78 7.14
CA GLN A 265 -10.10 23.90 6.75
C GLN A 265 -10.47 22.75 5.81
N VAL A 266 -11.62 22.12 6.04
CA VAL A 266 -12.10 21.00 5.22
C VAL A 266 -12.24 21.43 3.75
N GLN A 267 -12.76 22.63 3.50
CA GLN A 267 -12.94 23.21 2.17
C GLN A 267 -11.69 23.16 1.29
N TRP A 268 -10.50 23.42 1.84
CA TRP A 268 -9.24 23.44 1.09
C TRP A 268 -8.96 22.10 0.39
N TRP A 269 -9.24 20.99 1.06
CA TRP A 269 -9.05 19.66 0.49
C TRP A 269 -9.93 19.42 -0.76
N TYR A 270 -11.17 19.91 -0.73
CA TYR A 270 -12.16 19.74 -1.80
C TYR A 270 -11.98 20.72 -2.95
N GLN A 271 -11.59 21.97 -2.65
CA GLN A 271 -11.63 23.08 -3.60
C GLN A 271 -10.26 23.46 -4.16
N ASP A 272 -9.18 23.20 -3.43
CA ASP A 272 -7.81 23.54 -3.86
C ASP A 272 -6.97 22.30 -4.12
N PHE A 273 -6.85 21.39 -3.14
CA PHE A 273 -5.96 20.24 -3.24
C PHE A 273 -6.41 19.21 -4.27
N MET A 274 -7.60 18.60 -4.09
CA MET A 274 -8.07 17.50 -4.94
C MET A 274 -8.21 17.90 -6.42
N PRO A 275 -8.73 19.09 -6.77
CA PRO A 275 -8.79 19.51 -8.17
C PRO A 275 -7.40 19.57 -8.84
N ARG A 276 -6.38 20.06 -8.12
CA ARG A 276 -5.00 20.13 -8.64
C ARG A 276 -4.37 18.75 -8.75
N LEU A 277 -4.63 17.86 -7.79
CA LEU A 277 -4.18 16.48 -7.86
C LEU A 277 -4.78 15.75 -9.07
N LEU A 278 -6.08 15.91 -9.32
CA LEU A 278 -6.73 15.32 -10.50
C LEU A 278 -6.10 15.83 -11.79
N VAL A 279 -5.81 17.13 -11.92
CA VAL A 279 -5.12 17.69 -13.10
C VAL A 279 -3.73 17.09 -13.26
N ALA A 280 -2.92 17.09 -12.19
CA ALA A 280 -1.55 16.57 -12.23
C ALA A 280 -1.49 15.08 -12.61
N CYS A 281 -2.47 14.28 -12.17
CA CYS A 281 -2.51 12.85 -12.44
C CYS A 281 -3.30 12.44 -13.68
N SER A 282 -4.07 13.31 -14.34
CA SER A 282 -4.85 12.93 -15.54
C SER A 282 -4.41 13.64 -16.82
N ASN A 283 -3.45 14.57 -16.70
CA ASN A 283 -3.01 15.54 -17.69
C ASN A 283 -4.11 16.55 -18.07
N ALA A 284 -3.76 17.84 -18.06
CA ALA A 284 -4.69 18.97 -18.27
C ALA A 284 -5.37 18.98 -19.66
N GLU A 285 -4.88 18.22 -20.63
CA GLU A 285 -5.28 18.32 -22.05
C GLU A 285 -5.38 16.95 -22.75
N SER A 286 -5.97 15.93 -22.12
CA SER A 286 -6.30 14.71 -22.88
C SER A 286 -7.33 15.04 -23.98
N ALA A 287 -7.23 14.40 -25.16
CA ALA A 287 -8.22 14.54 -26.26
C ALA A 287 -9.67 14.30 -25.80
N GLN A 288 -9.83 13.56 -24.70
CA GLN A 288 -11.10 13.39 -24.00
C GLN A 288 -11.69 14.74 -23.53
N GLU A 289 -10.93 15.66 -22.92
CA GLU A 289 -11.46 16.95 -22.43
C GLU A 289 -12.04 17.88 -23.50
N GLN A 290 -11.84 17.58 -24.79
CA GLN A 290 -12.45 18.30 -25.91
C GLN A 290 -13.88 17.83 -26.22
N ASN A 291 -14.29 16.64 -25.77
CA ASN A 291 -15.67 16.17 -25.90
C ASN A 291 -16.58 16.91 -24.94
N ASP A 292 -17.83 17.16 -25.37
CA ASP A 292 -18.89 17.65 -24.49
C ASP A 292 -19.04 16.70 -23.29
N ASP A 293 -19.04 17.24 -22.07
CA ASP A 293 -19.23 16.46 -20.85
C ASP A 293 -20.56 15.67 -20.91
N SER A 294 -21.58 16.21 -21.58
CA SER A 294 -22.85 15.51 -21.80
C SER A 294 -22.71 14.28 -22.69
N ASP A 295 -21.99 14.38 -23.81
CA ASP A 295 -21.76 13.25 -24.71
C ASP A 295 -20.93 12.17 -24.01
N TRP A 296 -19.86 12.58 -23.32
CA TRP A 296 -19.03 11.66 -22.53
C TRP A 296 -19.85 10.89 -21.47
N PHE A 297 -20.74 11.58 -20.76
CA PHE A 297 -21.56 10.96 -19.73
C PHE A 297 -22.52 9.93 -20.33
N GLU A 298 -23.19 10.25 -21.43
CA GLU A 298 -24.11 9.30 -22.08
C GLU A 298 -23.36 8.07 -22.63
N GLU A 299 -22.13 8.24 -23.13
CA GLU A 299 -21.26 7.14 -23.56
C GLU A 299 -20.93 6.18 -22.40
N HIS A 300 -20.61 6.70 -21.21
CA HIS A 300 -20.12 5.91 -20.08
C HIS A 300 -21.20 5.56 -19.05
N LYS A 301 -22.44 6.06 -19.23
CA LYS A 301 -23.54 5.92 -18.27
C LYS A 301 -23.78 4.47 -17.82
N HIS A 302 -23.73 3.55 -18.78
CA HIS A 302 -23.94 2.12 -18.56
C HIS A 302 -22.86 1.47 -17.68
N GLU A 303 -21.69 2.09 -17.58
CA GLU A 303 -20.58 1.62 -16.74
C GLU A 303 -20.74 2.02 -15.27
N PHE A 304 -21.60 3.01 -14.99
CA PHE A 304 -21.86 3.48 -13.63
C PHE A 304 -22.96 2.69 -12.90
N GLU A 305 -23.75 1.90 -13.62
CA GLU A 305 -24.85 1.13 -13.02
C GLU A 305 -24.38 0.02 -12.06
N PRO A 306 -23.29 -0.74 -12.34
CA PRO A 306 -22.80 -1.72 -11.37
C PRO A 306 -22.02 -1.08 -10.20
N PHE A 307 -21.40 0.09 -10.43
CA PHE A 307 -20.54 0.82 -9.49
C PHE A 307 -20.57 2.31 -9.82
N ALA A 308 -20.45 3.20 -8.84
CA ALA A 308 -20.53 4.66 -9.04
C ALA A 308 -21.94 5.20 -9.34
N CYS A 309 -22.96 4.64 -8.68
CA CYS A 309 -24.33 5.17 -8.74
C CYS A 309 -24.42 6.63 -8.27
N ASP A 310 -23.55 7.05 -7.35
CA ASP A 310 -23.40 8.45 -6.94
C ASP A 310 -23.15 9.41 -8.11
N VAL A 311 -22.44 8.96 -9.16
CA VAL A 311 -22.25 9.73 -10.38
C VAL A 311 -23.56 9.88 -11.15
N LEU A 312 -24.30 8.79 -11.35
CA LEU A 312 -25.60 8.81 -12.06
C LEU A 312 -26.61 9.75 -11.38
N GLU A 313 -26.66 9.69 -10.06
CA GLU A 313 -27.59 10.48 -9.25
C GLU A 313 -27.25 11.96 -9.25
N ALA A 314 -25.97 12.31 -9.11
CA ALA A 314 -25.54 13.70 -8.95
C ALA A 314 -25.29 14.42 -10.27
N TRP A 315 -24.98 13.71 -11.37
CA TRP A 315 -24.58 14.32 -12.65
C TRP A 315 -25.47 15.48 -13.12
N PRO A 316 -26.81 15.40 -13.06
CA PRO A 316 -27.69 16.49 -13.49
C PRO A 316 -27.50 17.79 -12.70
N SER A 317 -27.08 17.71 -11.43
CA SER A 317 -26.86 18.87 -10.57
C SER A 317 -25.44 19.43 -10.62
N LEU A 318 -24.47 18.71 -11.19
CA LEU A 318 -23.07 19.14 -11.21
C LEU A 318 -22.84 20.31 -12.17
N GLY A 319 -22.06 21.29 -11.72
CA GLY A 319 -21.53 22.36 -12.55
C GLY A 319 -20.40 21.88 -13.49
N PRO A 320 -19.98 22.70 -14.47
CA PRO A 320 -18.96 22.30 -15.46
C PRO A 320 -17.62 21.87 -14.84
N SER A 321 -17.15 22.58 -13.80
CA SER A 321 -15.90 22.22 -13.12
C SER A 321 -16.00 20.91 -12.33
N GLU A 322 -17.19 20.56 -11.82
CA GLU A 322 -17.45 19.31 -11.12
C GLU A 322 -17.52 18.13 -12.07
N ARG A 323 -18.19 18.28 -13.22
CA ARG A 323 -18.24 17.26 -14.27
C ARG A 323 -16.83 16.88 -14.75
N LYS A 324 -15.97 17.88 -14.99
CA LYS A 324 -14.55 17.64 -15.32
C LYS A 324 -13.81 16.87 -14.23
N ARG A 325 -14.06 17.19 -12.94
CA ARG A 325 -13.46 16.46 -11.81
C ARG A 325 -13.92 15.01 -11.77
N VAL A 326 -15.22 14.76 -11.89
CA VAL A 326 -15.80 13.41 -11.93
C VAL A 326 -15.24 12.61 -13.11
N ARG A 327 -15.11 13.22 -14.27
CA ARG A 327 -14.52 12.59 -15.46
C ARG A 327 -13.07 12.17 -15.25
N ARG A 328 -12.24 13.05 -14.71
CA ARG A 328 -10.83 12.74 -14.38
C ARG A 328 -10.74 11.65 -13.31
N ALA A 329 -11.57 11.74 -12.28
CA ALA A 329 -11.68 10.75 -11.22
C ALA A 329 -12.11 9.37 -11.78
N TRP A 330 -13.07 9.34 -12.71
CA TRP A 330 -13.50 8.14 -13.39
C TRP A 330 -12.36 7.53 -14.19
N ARG A 331 -11.66 8.31 -15.03
CA ARG A 331 -10.51 7.83 -15.82
C ARG A 331 -9.48 7.06 -14.96
N LEU A 332 -9.16 7.58 -13.77
CA LEU A 332 -8.17 7.00 -12.85
C LEU A 332 -8.69 5.82 -12.00
N THR A 333 -10.00 5.55 -12.04
CA THR A 333 -10.67 4.56 -11.17
C THR A 333 -11.40 3.47 -11.95
N ARG A 334 -11.84 3.77 -13.17
CA ARG A 334 -12.66 2.96 -14.07
C ARG A 334 -12.15 1.52 -14.21
N HIS A 335 -10.87 1.34 -14.51
CA HIS A 335 -10.29 0.01 -14.72
C HIS A 335 -10.30 -0.86 -13.46
N TYR A 336 -10.28 -0.25 -12.27
CA TYR A 336 -10.41 -1.02 -11.04
C TYR A 336 -11.87 -1.41 -10.80
N LEU A 337 -12.80 -0.45 -10.81
CA LEU A 337 -14.21 -0.70 -10.50
C LEU A 337 -14.85 -1.67 -11.48
N ASN A 338 -14.60 -1.49 -12.77
CA ASN A 338 -15.16 -2.32 -13.83
C ASN A 338 -14.27 -3.52 -14.20
N GLY A 339 -13.13 -3.67 -13.54
CA GLY A 339 -12.17 -4.72 -13.83
C GLY A 339 -12.09 -5.78 -12.75
N PHE A 340 -11.38 -6.85 -13.08
CA PHE A 340 -11.22 -8.03 -12.21
C PHE A 340 -10.62 -7.73 -10.82
N GLN A 341 -9.84 -6.65 -10.65
CA GLN A 341 -9.23 -6.32 -9.36
C GLN A 341 -10.31 -6.04 -8.30
N LYS A 342 -11.50 -5.55 -8.71
CA LYS A 342 -12.64 -5.37 -7.81
C LYS A 342 -13.10 -6.66 -7.13
N ASN A 343 -12.99 -7.80 -7.82
CA ASN A 343 -13.38 -9.11 -7.27
C ASN A 343 -12.48 -9.56 -6.11
N ARG A 344 -11.34 -8.91 -5.89
CA ARG A 344 -10.41 -9.22 -4.80
C ARG A 344 -10.86 -8.65 -3.47
N GLU A 345 -11.75 -7.65 -3.48
CA GLU A 345 -12.44 -7.22 -2.26
C GLU A 345 -13.20 -8.43 -1.69
N ARG A 346 -13.05 -8.73 -0.39
CA ARG A 346 -13.55 -9.97 0.21
C ARG A 346 -14.74 -9.73 1.12
N PHE A 347 -15.53 -10.80 1.24
CA PHE A 347 -16.74 -10.92 2.07
C PHE A 347 -16.45 -11.05 3.58
N ALA A 348 -15.27 -11.58 3.93
CA ALA A 348 -15.08 -12.32 5.17
C ALA A 348 -14.87 -11.49 6.46
N GLU A 349 -14.68 -10.17 6.37
CA GLU A 349 -14.46 -9.35 7.58
C GLU A 349 -15.74 -8.62 8.04
N SER A 350 -16.59 -8.16 7.12
CA SER A 350 -17.79 -7.38 7.42
C SER A 350 -19.12 -8.13 7.20
N GLY A 351 -19.10 -9.30 6.54
CA GLY A 351 -20.30 -10.01 6.12
C GLY A 351 -20.98 -9.42 4.88
N VAL A 352 -20.38 -8.40 4.25
CA VAL A 352 -20.89 -7.71 3.06
C VAL A 352 -20.02 -8.01 1.86
N ASP A 353 -20.66 -8.36 0.74
CA ASP A 353 -19.96 -8.57 -0.51
C ASP A 353 -19.58 -7.22 -1.13
N HIS A 354 -18.40 -6.72 -0.75
CA HIS A 354 -17.88 -5.48 -1.29
C HIS A 354 -17.65 -5.55 -2.80
N ARG A 355 -17.55 -6.74 -3.42
CA ARG A 355 -17.32 -6.92 -4.87
C ARG A 355 -18.45 -6.35 -5.73
N ALA A 356 -19.67 -6.34 -5.21
CA ALA A 356 -20.87 -5.94 -5.94
C ALA A 356 -21.32 -4.50 -5.65
N THR A 357 -20.54 -3.74 -4.88
CA THR A 357 -20.88 -2.37 -4.49
C THR A 357 -19.66 -1.45 -4.59
N GLY A 358 -19.89 -0.15 -4.67
CA GLY A 358 -18.82 0.84 -4.60
C GLY A 358 -19.17 2.10 -5.36
N ASP A 359 -19.45 3.19 -4.64
CA ASP A 359 -19.62 4.52 -5.22
C ASP A 359 -18.26 5.10 -5.64
N LEU A 360 -18.19 5.96 -6.67
CA LEU A 360 -16.92 6.56 -7.11
C LEU A 360 -16.28 7.33 -5.95
N SER A 361 -17.09 8.09 -5.22
CA SER A 361 -16.64 8.87 -4.07
C SER A 361 -16.21 8.05 -2.85
N GLN A 362 -16.36 6.72 -2.85
CA GLN A 362 -15.70 5.87 -1.85
C GLN A 362 -14.23 5.61 -2.20
N TYR A 363 -13.87 5.67 -3.48
CA TYR A 363 -12.53 5.38 -3.99
C TYR A 363 -11.74 6.65 -4.35
N VAL A 364 -12.42 7.80 -4.42
CA VAL A 364 -11.81 9.11 -4.67
C VAL A 364 -12.12 10.06 -3.52
N ALA A 365 -11.10 10.39 -2.72
CA ALA A 365 -11.22 11.34 -1.62
C ALA A 365 -11.72 12.71 -2.10
N PHE A 366 -12.43 13.41 -1.22
CA PHE A 366 -12.88 14.79 -1.42
C PHE A 366 -13.71 15.03 -2.70
N LEU A 367 -14.41 13.99 -3.15
CA LEU A 367 -15.39 14.02 -4.25
C LEU A 367 -16.82 13.68 -3.78
N ASP A 368 -16.95 13.18 -2.56
CA ASP A 368 -18.22 12.76 -1.94
C ASP A 368 -19.21 13.91 -1.80
N VAL A 369 -18.77 15.08 -1.34
CA VAL A 369 -19.67 16.23 -1.12
C VAL A 369 -20.37 16.70 -2.41
N PRO A 370 -19.66 16.99 -3.52
CA PRO A 370 -20.33 17.29 -4.80
C PRO A 370 -21.27 16.19 -5.30
N LEU A 371 -20.99 14.92 -4.96
CA LEU A 371 -21.81 13.76 -5.35
C LEU A 371 -22.94 13.46 -4.34
N GLY A 372 -23.21 14.36 -3.38
CA GLY A 372 -24.29 14.20 -2.41
C GLY A 372 -24.04 13.09 -1.38
N ARG A 373 -22.77 12.76 -1.14
CA ARG A 373 -22.31 11.74 -0.19
C ARG A 373 -21.52 12.39 0.95
N ALA A 374 -21.18 11.58 1.96
CA ALA A 374 -20.45 12.04 3.16
C ALA A 374 -19.42 10.99 3.63
N TYR A 375 -18.82 10.25 2.70
CA TYR A 375 -17.89 9.16 3.01
C TYR A 375 -16.62 9.63 3.71
N VAL A 376 -16.06 10.79 3.35
CA VAL A 376 -14.85 11.33 4.02
C VAL A 376 -15.18 11.70 5.46
N ARG A 377 -16.30 12.42 5.66
CA ARG A 377 -16.81 12.82 6.98
C ARG A 377 -16.98 11.60 7.89
N ASN A 378 -17.66 10.57 7.37
CA ASN A 378 -18.05 9.39 8.13
C ASN A 378 -16.93 8.35 8.27
N ALA A 379 -15.78 8.54 7.61
CA ALA A 379 -14.71 7.53 7.53
C ALA A 379 -15.11 6.25 6.76
N ASP A 380 -16.07 6.34 5.84
CA ASP A 380 -16.61 5.21 5.07
C ASP A 380 -15.96 5.08 3.67
N MET A 381 -14.69 5.51 3.56
CA MET A 381 -13.91 5.42 2.33
C MET A 381 -13.39 3.99 2.10
N ARG A 382 -13.14 3.63 0.84
CA ARG A 382 -12.53 2.35 0.41
C ARG A 382 -11.18 2.53 -0.28
N LEU A 383 -10.73 3.77 -0.46
CA LEU A 383 -9.47 4.12 -1.13
C LEU A 383 -8.21 3.58 -0.44
N THR A 384 -8.31 3.09 0.80
CA THR A 384 -7.17 2.49 1.53
C THR A 384 -7.18 0.96 1.54
N PHE A 385 -8.15 0.33 0.88
CA PHE A 385 -8.19 -1.11 0.71
C PHE A 385 -6.91 -1.58 0.00
N PRO A 386 -6.18 -2.57 0.55
CA PRO A 386 -4.95 -3.07 -0.06
C PRO A 386 -5.11 -3.46 -1.52
N TYR A 387 -6.28 -4.00 -1.89
CA TYR A 387 -6.60 -4.38 -3.28
C TYR A 387 -6.69 -3.19 -4.23
N PHE A 388 -7.20 -2.05 -3.77
CA PHE A 388 -7.33 -0.84 -4.58
C PHE A 388 -5.99 -0.13 -4.75
N ILE A 389 -5.24 0.04 -3.67
CA ILE A 389 -4.01 0.83 -3.67
C ILE A 389 -2.74 0.01 -3.96
N GLY A 390 -2.64 -1.22 -3.46
CA GLY A 390 -1.40 -2.01 -3.44
C GLY A 390 -0.82 -2.27 -4.82
N ASN A 391 -1.59 -2.94 -5.68
CA ASN A 391 -1.14 -3.30 -7.03
C ASN A 391 -0.68 -2.07 -7.84
N ALA A 392 -1.45 -0.98 -7.83
CA ALA A 392 -1.14 0.24 -8.57
C ALA A 392 0.15 0.91 -8.05
N VAL A 393 0.36 0.93 -6.73
CA VAL A 393 1.56 1.53 -6.12
C VAL A 393 2.81 0.67 -6.34
N TRP A 394 2.69 -0.66 -6.31
CA TRP A 394 3.80 -1.54 -6.67
C TRP A 394 4.17 -1.39 -8.14
N LYS A 395 3.18 -1.38 -9.05
CA LYS A 395 3.43 -1.18 -10.48
C LYS A 395 4.12 0.16 -10.72
N PHE A 396 3.67 1.25 -10.09
CA PHE A 396 4.36 2.55 -10.12
C PHE A 396 5.83 2.43 -9.70
N LYS A 397 6.12 1.85 -8.53
CA LYS A 397 7.50 1.74 -8.02
C LYS A 397 8.39 0.91 -8.94
N HIS A 398 7.92 -0.24 -9.42
CA HIS A 398 8.68 -1.06 -10.38
C HIS A 398 8.93 -0.31 -11.69
N THR A 399 7.92 0.41 -12.20
CA THR A 399 8.05 1.23 -13.42
C THR A 399 9.09 2.34 -13.26
N VAL A 400 9.14 3.00 -12.10
CA VAL A 400 10.21 3.97 -11.77
C VAL A 400 11.59 3.35 -11.91
N ALA A 401 11.79 2.13 -11.40
CA ALA A 401 13.07 1.44 -11.51
C ALA A 401 13.40 1.03 -12.96
N GLU A 402 12.41 0.61 -13.74
CA GLU A 402 12.61 0.29 -15.16
C GLU A 402 12.93 1.54 -15.99
N ILE A 403 12.28 2.68 -15.74
CA ILE A 403 12.64 3.96 -16.37
C ILE A 403 14.07 4.36 -15.99
N ALA A 404 14.44 4.24 -14.71
CA ALA A 404 15.79 4.53 -14.26
C ALA A 404 16.82 3.68 -15.00
N CYS A 405 16.55 2.38 -15.20
CA CYS A 405 17.43 1.48 -15.95
C CYS A 405 17.48 1.85 -17.42
N ALA A 406 16.34 2.08 -18.06
CA ALA A 406 16.29 2.41 -19.49
C ALA A 406 17.02 3.72 -19.82
N LYS A 407 16.97 4.71 -18.91
CA LYS A 407 17.68 5.99 -19.03
C LYS A 407 19.09 5.97 -18.45
N GLU A 408 19.48 4.92 -17.73
CA GLU A 408 20.70 4.86 -16.91
C GLU A 408 20.85 6.10 -15.99
N SER A 409 19.77 6.54 -15.35
CA SER A 409 19.72 7.82 -14.61
C SER A 409 19.96 7.66 -13.10
N GLU A 410 21.05 8.26 -12.61
CA GLU A 410 21.35 8.39 -11.19
C GLU A 410 20.44 9.41 -10.48
N GLU A 411 19.92 10.40 -11.20
CA GLU A 411 18.98 11.40 -10.68
C GLU A 411 17.68 10.75 -10.22
N ILE A 412 17.13 9.80 -11.00
CA ILE A 412 15.94 9.04 -10.60
C ILE A 412 16.24 8.20 -9.35
N VAL A 413 17.42 7.57 -9.28
CA VAL A 413 17.84 6.81 -8.10
C VAL A 413 17.91 7.72 -6.87
N LYS A 414 18.50 8.90 -6.99
CA LYS A 414 18.59 9.90 -5.93
C LYS A 414 17.21 10.37 -5.48
N ALA A 415 16.32 10.70 -6.42
CA ALA A 415 14.96 11.13 -6.12
C ALA A 415 14.16 10.01 -5.43
N PHE A 416 14.30 8.76 -5.87
CA PHE A 416 13.67 7.62 -5.24
C PHE A 416 14.14 7.42 -3.79
N LYS A 417 15.45 7.55 -3.53
CA LYS A 417 16.01 7.44 -2.18
C LYS A 417 15.50 8.54 -1.23
N ALA A 418 15.22 9.74 -1.75
CA ALA A 418 14.58 10.80 -0.97
C ALA A 418 13.09 10.51 -0.70
N TYR A 419 12.38 9.95 -1.69
CA TYR A 419 10.96 9.61 -1.60
C TYR A 419 10.68 8.40 -0.66
N MET A 420 11.51 7.35 -0.69
CA MET A 420 11.16 6.08 -0.05
C MET A 420 10.99 6.14 1.49
N PRO A 421 11.80 6.90 2.25
CA PRO A 421 11.54 7.11 3.68
C PRO A 421 10.19 7.78 3.95
N LEU A 422 9.81 8.77 3.14
CA LEU A 422 8.55 9.48 3.25
C LEU A 422 7.36 8.62 2.83
N PHE A 423 7.55 7.74 1.83
CA PHE A 423 6.57 6.72 1.51
C PHE A 423 6.27 5.82 2.71
N ALA A 424 7.29 5.41 3.47
CA ALA A 424 7.08 4.59 4.67
C ALA A 424 6.26 5.32 5.73
N THR A 425 6.34 6.66 5.79
CA THR A 425 5.53 7.45 6.73
C THR A 425 4.15 7.82 6.18
N MET A 426 3.93 7.81 4.87
CA MET A 426 2.68 8.29 4.25
C MET A 426 1.85 7.23 3.54
N TYR A 427 2.30 5.95 3.51
CA TYR A 427 1.53 4.91 2.82
C TYR A 427 0.10 4.78 3.40
N PRO A 428 -0.97 4.86 2.59
CA PRO A 428 -2.32 5.13 3.10
C PRO A 428 -2.99 3.98 3.86
N CYS A 429 -2.63 2.74 3.54
CA CYS A 429 -3.17 1.57 4.24
C CYS A 429 -2.57 1.50 5.66
N PRO A 430 -3.36 1.71 6.73
CA PRO A 430 -2.84 1.84 8.09
C PRO A 430 -2.14 0.56 8.58
N TYR A 431 -2.65 -0.61 8.18
CA TYR A 431 -2.08 -1.93 8.47
C TYR A 431 -0.79 -2.17 7.72
N CYS A 432 -0.79 -1.91 6.42
CA CYS A 432 0.38 -2.08 5.57
C CYS A 432 1.52 -1.15 6.00
N ARG A 433 1.20 0.08 6.39
CA ARG A 433 2.15 1.03 6.95
C ARG A 433 2.73 0.54 8.28
N PHE A 434 1.89 0.06 9.20
CA PHE A 434 2.36 -0.51 10.46
C PHE A 434 3.29 -1.71 10.21
N HIS A 435 2.88 -2.62 9.32
CA HIS A 435 3.67 -3.78 8.92
C HIS A 435 5.01 -3.39 8.31
N LEU A 436 5.00 -2.44 7.37
CA LEU A 436 6.22 -1.91 6.75
C LEU A 436 7.19 -1.37 7.80
N ASN A 437 6.74 -0.48 8.68
CA ASN A 437 7.62 0.21 9.63
C ASN A 437 8.06 -0.67 10.79
N LYS A 438 7.20 -1.56 11.30
CA LYS A 438 7.50 -2.37 12.48
C LYS A 438 8.19 -3.69 12.16
N TYR A 439 8.06 -4.20 10.93
CA TYR A 439 8.53 -5.53 10.58
C TYR A 439 9.42 -5.53 9.34
N VAL A 440 8.89 -5.07 8.19
CA VAL A 440 9.57 -5.21 6.90
C VAL A 440 10.84 -4.36 6.85
N ALA A 441 10.74 -3.08 7.20
CA ALA A 441 11.86 -2.13 7.21
C ALA A 441 12.99 -2.53 8.16
N LEU A 442 12.66 -3.29 9.22
CA LEU A 442 13.58 -3.70 10.28
C LEU A 442 13.98 -5.19 10.21
N GLY A 443 13.52 -5.93 9.20
CA GLY A 443 13.82 -7.36 9.05
C GLY A 443 13.35 -8.26 10.21
N ARG A 444 12.26 -7.90 10.92
CA ARG A 444 11.84 -8.61 12.14
C ARG A 444 11.19 -9.98 11.90
N GLU A 445 10.63 -10.23 10.72
CA GLU A 445 10.00 -11.52 10.37
C GLU A 445 11.00 -12.44 9.66
N ARG A 446 12.10 -12.77 10.35
CA ARG A 446 13.26 -13.50 9.78
C ARG A 446 12.90 -14.85 9.17
N ASP A 447 11.92 -15.53 9.75
CA ASP A 447 11.48 -16.84 9.28
C ASP A 447 10.65 -16.74 7.98
N LEU A 448 10.04 -15.58 7.73
CA LEU A 448 9.19 -15.34 6.58
C LEU A 448 9.98 -14.76 5.41
N TYR A 449 10.82 -13.76 5.66
CA TYR A 449 11.47 -12.99 4.59
C TYR A 449 12.54 -13.79 3.82
N PRO A 450 12.69 -13.55 2.51
CA PRO A 450 13.80 -14.07 1.72
C PRO A 450 15.15 -13.59 2.26
N ILE A 451 16.19 -14.43 2.14
CA ILE A 451 17.51 -14.12 2.74
C ILE A 451 18.12 -12.91 2.05
N GLU A 452 18.00 -12.81 0.73
CA GLU A 452 18.47 -11.70 -0.08
C GLU A 452 17.89 -10.34 0.36
N TYR A 453 16.70 -10.32 0.98
CA TYR A 453 16.14 -9.11 1.59
C TYR A 453 16.67 -8.85 3.00
N LEU A 454 16.81 -9.91 3.81
CA LEU A 454 17.36 -9.82 5.16
C LEU A 454 18.79 -9.28 5.15
N LEU A 455 19.61 -9.64 4.15
CA LEU A 455 21.00 -9.18 4.04
C LEU A 455 21.16 -7.87 3.25
N LEU A 456 20.07 -7.29 2.74
CA LEU A 456 20.14 -6.07 1.93
C LEU A 456 20.65 -4.88 2.78
N GLY A 457 21.71 -4.22 2.33
CA GLY A 457 22.35 -3.12 3.08
C GLY A 457 23.37 -3.57 4.14
N TRP A 458 23.63 -4.88 4.25
CA TRP A 458 24.56 -5.40 5.24
C TRP A 458 26.02 -5.15 4.81
N ASN A 459 26.65 -4.12 5.38
CA ASN A 459 28.00 -3.67 5.03
C ASN A 459 29.09 -4.06 6.05
N ASP A 460 28.73 -4.28 7.32
CA ASP A 460 29.66 -4.76 8.36
C ASP A 460 29.16 -6.08 8.97
N PRO A 461 29.98 -7.14 8.99
CA PRO A 461 29.66 -8.43 9.59
C PRO A 461 29.19 -8.36 11.04
N VAL A 462 29.65 -7.40 11.85
CA VAL A 462 29.43 -7.34 13.30
C VAL A 462 28.28 -6.40 13.68
N ASP A 463 28.16 -5.24 13.03
CA ASP A 463 27.22 -4.18 13.47
C ASP A 463 25.74 -4.48 13.18
N ASN A 464 25.41 -5.56 12.47
CA ASN A 464 24.01 -5.91 12.14
C ASN A 464 23.69 -7.40 12.38
N ILE A 465 24.51 -8.04 13.20
CA ILE A 465 24.38 -9.42 13.67
C ILE A 465 23.03 -9.68 14.32
N ASP A 466 22.53 -8.68 15.04
CA ASP A 466 21.25 -8.72 15.72
C ASP A 466 20.08 -8.69 14.74
N GLY A 467 20.33 -8.49 13.43
CA GLY A 467 19.41 -8.46 12.30
C GLY A 467 18.45 -7.27 12.29
N THR A 468 18.87 -6.09 12.77
CA THR A 468 18.04 -4.87 12.83
C THR A 468 18.41 -3.81 11.78
N LEU A 469 18.78 -4.24 10.56
CA LEU A 469 19.00 -3.32 9.43
C LEU A 469 17.78 -2.42 9.23
N THR A 470 18.00 -1.12 9.24
CA THR A 470 16.93 -0.13 9.03
C THR A 470 16.65 0.06 7.54
N LEU A 471 15.54 0.76 7.24
CA LEU A 471 15.27 1.18 5.86
C LEU A 471 16.40 2.04 5.29
N ALA A 472 17.03 2.90 6.11
CA ALA A 472 18.14 3.73 5.66
C ALA A 472 19.35 2.88 5.23
N ASP A 473 19.70 1.85 6.00
CA ASP A 473 20.80 0.93 5.67
C ASP A 473 20.51 0.18 4.37
N LYS A 474 19.26 -0.27 4.18
CA LYS A 474 18.82 -0.93 2.95
C LYS A 474 18.90 -0.02 1.74
N LEU A 475 18.56 1.27 1.88
CA LEU A 475 18.64 2.25 0.80
C LEU A 475 20.07 2.60 0.40
N ILE A 476 21.06 2.42 1.29
CA ILE A 476 22.49 2.60 0.94
C ILE A 476 22.91 1.60 -0.14
N ALA A 477 22.34 0.40 -0.16
CA ALA A 477 22.63 -0.62 -1.17
C ALA A 477 22.12 -0.26 -2.59
N ILE A 478 21.39 0.84 -2.74
CA ILE A 478 20.97 1.37 -4.03
C ILE A 478 22.01 2.39 -4.51
N ASP A 479 22.88 1.96 -5.41
CA ASP A 479 23.96 2.76 -6.01
C ASP A 479 23.78 3.01 -7.51
N THR A 480 23.02 2.14 -8.19
CA THR A 480 22.81 2.13 -9.64
C THR A 480 21.34 1.91 -9.97
N PRO A 481 20.87 2.26 -11.18
CA PRO A 481 19.53 1.93 -11.62
C PRO A 481 19.20 0.43 -11.53
N SER A 482 20.17 -0.44 -11.88
CA SER A 482 20.01 -1.89 -11.76
C SER A 482 19.84 -2.36 -10.30
N SER A 483 20.57 -1.77 -9.36
CA SER A 483 20.38 -2.04 -7.93
C SER A 483 19.02 -1.57 -7.42
N LEU A 484 18.47 -0.47 -7.96
CA LEU A 484 17.13 0.02 -7.64
C LEU A 484 16.06 -0.98 -8.08
N ARG A 485 16.14 -1.50 -9.31
CA ARG A 485 15.27 -2.59 -9.81
C ARG A 485 15.25 -3.77 -8.84
N LEU A 486 16.43 -4.26 -8.46
CA LEU A 486 16.56 -5.41 -7.57
C LEU A 486 16.08 -5.09 -6.14
N PHE A 487 16.31 -3.88 -5.64
CA PHE A 487 15.81 -3.43 -4.34
C PHE A 487 14.28 -3.52 -4.27
N ILE A 488 13.56 -2.97 -5.26
CA ILE A 488 12.10 -2.97 -5.25
C ILE A 488 11.57 -4.40 -5.37
N TRP A 489 12.20 -5.24 -6.19
CA TRP A 489 11.86 -6.66 -6.30
C TRP A 489 12.06 -7.43 -4.99
N LYS A 490 13.20 -7.27 -4.31
CA LYS A 490 13.48 -7.90 -3.01
C LYS A 490 12.49 -7.45 -1.94
N LEU A 491 12.21 -6.15 -1.89
CA LEU A 491 11.23 -5.57 -0.96
C LEU A 491 9.82 -6.11 -1.21
N HIS A 492 9.37 -6.17 -2.47
CA HIS A 492 8.06 -6.70 -2.84
C HIS A 492 7.94 -8.19 -2.45
N ASN A 493 8.97 -9.00 -2.72
CA ASN A 493 8.99 -10.40 -2.31
C ASN A 493 9.04 -10.61 -0.78
N ALA A 494 9.63 -9.69 -0.01
CA ALA A 494 9.58 -9.71 1.44
C ALA A 494 8.15 -9.45 1.97
N VAL A 495 7.45 -8.47 1.40
CA VAL A 495 6.05 -8.19 1.72
C VAL A 495 5.17 -9.38 1.34
N ASN A 496 5.27 -9.89 0.12
CA ASN A 496 4.56 -11.07 -0.37
C ASN A 496 4.77 -12.28 0.56
N SER A 497 6.01 -12.48 1.04
CA SER A 497 6.32 -13.60 1.92
C SER A 497 5.65 -13.53 3.29
N SER A 498 5.34 -12.33 3.77
CA SER A 498 4.74 -12.12 5.09
C SER A 498 3.21 -12.08 5.07
N ILE A 499 2.62 -11.57 3.98
CA ILE A 499 1.17 -11.56 3.82
C ILE A 499 0.61 -12.87 3.22
N TYR A 500 1.50 -13.79 2.81
CA TYR A 500 1.12 -15.14 2.43
C TYR A 500 0.59 -15.92 3.64
N ARG A 501 -0.59 -16.52 3.49
CA ARG A 501 -1.30 -17.27 4.52
C ARG A 501 -1.50 -18.70 4.05
N GLN A 502 -1.29 -19.69 4.90
CA GLN A 502 -1.53 -21.11 4.62
C GLN A 502 -2.76 -21.65 5.36
N GLU A 503 -3.35 -20.85 6.24
CA GLU A 503 -4.41 -21.25 7.13
C GLU A 503 -5.69 -21.60 6.35
N ALA A 504 -6.34 -22.72 6.68
CA ALA A 504 -7.50 -23.23 5.95
C ALA A 504 -8.68 -22.25 5.90
N TRP A 505 -8.85 -21.40 6.92
CA TRP A 505 -9.89 -20.36 6.94
C TRP A 505 -9.64 -19.28 5.88
N TYR A 506 -8.37 -18.95 5.60
CA TYR A 506 -8.01 -18.00 4.56
C TYR A 506 -8.32 -18.60 3.20
N HIS A 507 -8.04 -19.91 3.03
CA HIS A 507 -8.29 -20.74 1.85
C HIS A 507 -9.72 -21.30 1.74
N ALA A 508 -10.68 -20.78 2.52
CA ALA A 508 -12.04 -21.31 2.57
C ALA A 508 -12.87 -20.99 1.30
N GLU A 509 -12.52 -19.91 0.59
CA GLU A 509 -13.15 -19.53 -0.67
C GLU A 509 -12.48 -20.28 -1.84
N GLN A 510 -13.21 -21.20 -2.48
CA GLN A 510 -12.66 -22.03 -3.56
C GLN A 510 -12.23 -21.24 -4.80
N ASP A 511 -12.83 -20.07 -5.02
CA ASP A 511 -12.56 -19.21 -6.18
C ASP A 511 -11.80 -17.92 -5.80
N ALA A 512 -11.27 -17.83 -4.58
CA ALA A 512 -10.57 -16.63 -4.13
C ALA A 512 -9.14 -16.54 -4.68
N ILE A 513 -8.71 -15.30 -4.86
CA ILE A 513 -7.39 -14.97 -5.37
C ILE A 513 -6.46 -14.76 -4.17
N TYR A 514 -5.43 -15.59 -4.09
CA TYR A 514 -4.46 -15.61 -2.99
C TYR A 514 -3.13 -15.01 -3.40
N THR A 515 -2.50 -14.25 -2.50
CA THR A 515 -1.12 -13.80 -2.67
C THR A 515 -0.21 -15.03 -2.83
N SER A 516 0.76 -14.99 -3.74
CA SER A 516 1.86 -15.96 -3.78
C SER A 516 3.06 -15.45 -2.98
N ARG A 517 3.79 -16.37 -2.34
CA ARG A 517 4.98 -16.02 -1.53
C ARG A 517 6.10 -15.36 -2.33
N TYR A 518 6.29 -15.75 -3.60
CA TYR A 518 7.46 -15.37 -4.38
C TYR A 518 7.09 -15.06 -5.83
N TRP A 519 7.72 -14.03 -6.39
CA TRP A 519 7.63 -13.69 -7.80
C TRP A 519 9.01 -13.68 -8.48
N PRO A 520 9.18 -14.26 -9.68
CA PRO A 520 8.16 -14.97 -10.48
C PRO A 520 7.68 -16.28 -9.84
N ASN A 521 6.39 -16.62 -10.02
CA ASN A 521 5.79 -17.84 -9.49
C ASN A 521 5.53 -18.88 -10.61
N ILE A 522 5.87 -20.15 -10.35
CA ILE A 522 5.57 -21.26 -11.26
C ILE A 522 4.07 -21.56 -11.34
N ASP A 523 3.27 -21.27 -10.31
CA ASP A 523 1.83 -21.54 -10.36
C ASP A 523 1.14 -20.67 -11.43
N ALA A 524 1.64 -19.44 -11.64
CA ALA A 524 1.17 -18.57 -12.72
C ALA A 524 1.47 -19.17 -14.11
N ASP A 525 2.65 -19.79 -14.29
CA ASP A 525 2.96 -20.55 -15.50
C ASP A 525 2.06 -21.78 -15.64
N CYS A 526 1.83 -22.53 -14.56
CA CYS A 526 0.93 -23.70 -14.59
C CYS A 526 -0.51 -23.32 -14.99
N HIS A 527 -1.03 -22.20 -14.47
CA HIS A 527 -2.33 -21.68 -14.88
C HIS A 527 -2.35 -21.25 -16.34
N ARG A 528 -1.31 -20.57 -16.83
CA ARG A 528 -1.16 -20.28 -18.27
C ARG A 528 -1.16 -21.55 -19.12
N ALA A 529 -0.48 -22.60 -18.68
CA ALA A 529 -0.47 -23.89 -19.39
C ALA A 529 -1.88 -24.46 -19.53
N GLN A 530 -2.72 -24.36 -18.48
CA GLN A 530 -4.11 -24.84 -18.54
C GLN A 530 -4.95 -24.09 -19.58
N GLN A 531 -4.62 -22.83 -19.86
CA GLN A 531 -5.39 -21.95 -20.75
C GLN A 531 -4.92 -22.02 -22.20
N THR A 532 -3.67 -22.38 -22.40
CA THR A 532 -3.01 -22.49 -23.69
C THR A 532 -2.99 -23.93 -24.21
N HIS A 533 -3.89 -24.80 -23.70
CA HIS A 533 -3.94 -26.23 -24.01
C HIS A 533 -2.61 -26.98 -23.77
N GLY A 534 -1.85 -26.55 -22.76
CA GLY A 534 -0.57 -27.13 -22.37
C GLY A 534 0.66 -26.47 -23.01
N LEU A 535 0.49 -25.37 -23.75
CA LEU A 535 1.60 -24.68 -24.40
C LEU A 535 2.32 -23.73 -23.43
N LEU A 536 3.60 -23.98 -23.18
CA LEU A 536 4.45 -23.11 -22.37
C LEU A 536 5.68 -22.68 -23.16
N SER A 537 6.07 -21.41 -22.97
CA SER A 537 7.35 -20.92 -23.51
C SER A 537 8.50 -21.61 -22.79
N ALA A 538 9.25 -22.46 -23.52
CA ALA A 538 10.43 -23.14 -22.99
C ALA A 538 11.47 -22.14 -22.44
N GLN A 539 11.61 -20.97 -23.09
CA GLN A 539 12.49 -19.91 -22.63
C GLN A 539 12.04 -19.33 -21.29
N ARG A 540 10.75 -19.01 -21.14
CA ARG A 540 10.20 -18.50 -19.89
C ARG A 540 10.31 -19.52 -18.77
N THR A 541 9.94 -20.77 -19.03
CA THR A 541 10.07 -21.86 -18.05
C THR A 541 11.53 -22.06 -17.62
N ALA A 542 12.48 -22.04 -18.56
CA ALA A 542 13.91 -22.12 -18.23
C ALA A 542 14.37 -20.95 -17.36
N ALA A 543 13.89 -19.73 -17.63
CA ALA A 543 14.18 -18.56 -16.82
C ALA A 543 13.63 -18.69 -15.38
N VAL A 544 12.37 -19.13 -15.21
CA VAL A 544 11.78 -19.38 -13.88
C VAL A 544 12.58 -20.45 -13.14
N VAL A 545 12.93 -21.56 -13.81
CA VAL A 545 13.75 -22.63 -13.22
C VAL A 545 15.12 -22.12 -12.78
N ASN A 546 15.76 -21.22 -13.53
CA ASN A 546 17.05 -20.65 -13.16
C ASN A 546 16.95 -19.78 -11.89
N VAL A 547 15.91 -18.96 -11.78
CA VAL A 547 15.62 -18.19 -10.55
C VAL A 547 15.38 -19.14 -9.37
N LEU A 548 14.54 -20.16 -9.55
CA LEU A 548 14.26 -21.14 -8.49
C LEU A 548 15.49 -21.92 -8.03
N LYS A 549 16.39 -22.29 -8.95
CA LYS A 549 17.67 -22.94 -8.62
C LYS A 549 18.52 -22.04 -7.73
N ALA A 550 18.64 -20.76 -8.06
CA ALA A 550 19.40 -19.80 -7.25
C ALA A 550 18.74 -19.59 -5.87
N ALA A 551 17.42 -19.38 -5.82
CA ALA A 551 16.67 -19.21 -4.58
C ALA A 551 16.75 -20.45 -3.66
N THR A 552 16.76 -21.66 -4.22
CA THR A 552 16.90 -22.91 -3.45
C THR A 552 18.27 -23.01 -2.77
N LYS A 553 19.35 -22.55 -3.42
CA LYS A 553 20.67 -22.49 -2.77
C LYS A 553 20.65 -21.57 -1.56
N LEU A 554 20.00 -20.40 -1.66
CA LEU A 554 19.84 -19.50 -0.52
C LEU A 554 19.04 -20.15 0.61
N ALA A 555 17.99 -20.92 0.32
CA ALA A 555 17.27 -21.64 1.36
C ALA A 555 18.17 -22.57 2.20
N THR A 556 19.26 -23.11 1.65
CA THR A 556 20.19 -23.98 2.38
C THR A 556 20.99 -23.25 3.48
N VAL A 557 21.24 -21.94 3.32
CA VAL A 557 21.99 -21.16 4.34
C VAL A 557 21.08 -20.58 5.42
N ARG A 558 19.75 -20.67 5.27
CA ARG A 558 18.78 -20.17 6.26
C ARG A 558 19.01 -20.73 7.65
N GLY A 559 19.22 -22.04 7.75
CA GLY A 559 19.44 -22.72 9.03
C GLY A 559 20.68 -22.19 9.76
N ALA A 560 21.73 -21.78 9.03
CA ALA A 560 22.93 -21.20 9.63
C ALA A 560 22.65 -19.81 10.21
N PHE A 561 21.89 -18.96 9.53
CA PHE A 561 21.47 -17.65 10.06
C PHE A 561 20.51 -17.79 11.25
N GLN A 562 19.60 -18.75 11.23
CA GLN A 562 18.71 -19.03 12.36
C GLN A 562 19.51 -19.49 13.60
N ALA A 563 20.44 -20.43 13.41
CA ALA A 563 21.31 -20.89 14.49
C ALA A 563 22.13 -19.74 15.08
N LEU A 564 22.71 -18.89 14.22
CA LEU A 564 23.44 -17.69 14.64
C LEU A 564 22.55 -16.74 15.46
N SER A 565 21.35 -16.43 14.98
CA SER A 565 20.39 -15.57 15.67
C SER A 565 20.01 -16.13 17.05
N THR A 566 19.85 -17.45 17.17
CA THR A 566 19.58 -18.11 18.46
C THR A 566 20.78 -18.01 19.40
N THR A 567 21.99 -18.27 18.92
CA THR A 567 23.22 -18.14 19.71
C THR A 567 23.36 -16.72 20.24
N LEU A 568 23.18 -15.71 19.39
CA LEU A 568 23.25 -14.30 19.78
C LEU A 568 22.28 -13.93 20.89
N ALA A 569 21.02 -14.35 20.74
CA ALA A 569 20.00 -14.12 21.76
C ALA A 569 20.35 -14.77 23.10
N ALA A 570 21.06 -15.90 23.09
CA ALA A 570 21.44 -16.65 24.29
C ALA A 570 22.74 -16.20 24.94
N THR A 571 23.75 -15.79 24.15
CA THR A 571 25.13 -15.60 24.62
C THR A 571 25.70 -14.20 24.38
N GLY A 572 24.98 -13.33 23.67
CA GLY A 572 25.46 -12.02 23.25
C GLY A 572 26.53 -12.07 22.14
N GLU A 573 26.89 -10.90 21.62
CA GLU A 573 27.79 -10.73 20.47
C GLU A 573 29.22 -11.27 20.70
N ALA A 574 29.72 -11.18 21.93
CA ALA A 574 31.09 -11.58 22.29
C ALA A 574 31.37 -13.09 22.10
N ALA A 575 30.32 -13.91 22.03
CA ALA A 575 30.40 -15.35 21.86
C ALA A 575 30.28 -15.82 20.39
N VAL A 576 30.06 -14.90 19.45
CA VAL A 576 29.99 -15.24 18.02
C VAL A 576 31.39 -15.27 17.40
N ASP A 577 31.71 -16.39 16.75
CA ASP A 577 32.91 -16.51 15.92
C ASP A 577 32.78 -15.58 14.69
N LYS A 578 33.48 -14.44 14.75
CA LYS A 578 33.51 -13.45 13.66
C LYS A 578 34.02 -14.03 12.35
N SER A 579 34.99 -14.94 12.39
CA SER A 579 35.55 -15.57 11.19
C SER A 579 34.52 -16.49 10.52
N TYR A 580 33.76 -17.25 11.32
CA TYR A 580 32.66 -18.06 10.80
C TYR A 580 31.56 -17.18 10.18
N LEU A 581 31.19 -16.10 10.85
CA LEU A 581 30.18 -15.16 10.36
C LEU A 581 30.58 -14.50 9.05
N GLU A 582 31.81 -13.97 8.96
CA GLU A 582 32.34 -13.41 7.72
C GLU A 582 32.32 -14.42 6.58
N SER A 583 32.66 -15.68 6.86
CA SER A 583 32.62 -16.76 5.87
C SER A 583 31.19 -17.03 5.39
N LEU A 584 30.23 -17.13 6.31
CA LEU A 584 28.81 -17.32 6.01
C LEU A 584 28.25 -16.16 5.19
N LEU A 585 28.58 -14.92 5.56
CA LEU A 585 28.16 -13.72 4.85
C LEU A 585 28.73 -13.68 3.43
N ARG A 586 30.05 -13.87 3.26
CA ARG A 586 30.68 -13.91 1.94
C ARG A 586 30.05 -15.00 1.04
N HIS A 587 29.82 -16.18 1.60
CA HIS A 587 29.18 -17.27 0.87
C HIS A 587 27.74 -16.88 0.45
N THR A 588 26.97 -16.29 1.37
CA THR A 588 25.58 -15.94 1.09
C THR A 588 25.46 -14.75 0.13
N GLN A 589 26.34 -13.77 0.22
CA GLN A 589 26.42 -12.66 -0.74
C GLN A 589 26.68 -13.17 -2.17
N ALA A 590 27.54 -14.16 -2.34
CA ALA A 590 27.76 -14.81 -3.64
C ALA A 590 26.48 -15.50 -4.15
N LEU A 591 25.72 -16.16 -3.27
CA LEU A 591 24.44 -16.77 -3.64
C LEU A 591 23.36 -15.72 -3.98
N CYS A 592 23.34 -14.58 -3.28
CA CYS A 592 22.47 -13.46 -3.62
C CYS A 592 22.83 -12.88 -5.00
N ALA A 593 24.11 -12.76 -5.33
CA ALA A 593 24.55 -12.30 -6.64
C ALA A 593 24.16 -13.27 -7.76
N ASP A 594 24.28 -14.59 -7.55
CA ASP A 594 23.78 -15.62 -8.47
C ASP A 594 22.26 -15.43 -8.74
N LEU A 595 21.48 -15.14 -7.69
CA LEU A 595 20.04 -14.90 -7.80
C LEU A 595 19.74 -13.62 -8.56
N ASP A 596 20.42 -12.52 -8.24
CA ASP A 596 20.26 -11.23 -8.92
C ASP A 596 20.53 -11.36 -10.43
N VAL A 597 21.59 -12.10 -10.81
CA VAL A 597 21.89 -12.41 -12.22
C VAL A 597 20.76 -13.22 -12.86
N ALA A 598 20.24 -14.24 -12.18
CA ALA A 598 19.15 -15.07 -12.71
C ALA A 598 17.86 -14.26 -12.93
N VAL A 599 17.51 -13.36 -12.01
CA VAL A 599 16.32 -12.50 -12.11
C VAL A 599 16.46 -11.53 -13.28
N VAL A 600 17.59 -10.84 -13.40
CA VAL A 600 17.84 -9.90 -14.50
C VAL A 600 17.85 -10.62 -15.86
N ALA A 601 18.51 -11.77 -15.94
CA ALA A 601 18.56 -12.57 -17.17
C ALA A 601 17.18 -13.10 -17.60
N GLY A 602 16.27 -13.31 -16.63
CA GLY A 602 14.90 -13.75 -16.91
C GLY A 602 14.01 -12.67 -17.54
N GLN A 603 14.41 -11.40 -17.48
CA GLN A 603 13.69 -10.24 -18.03
C GLN A 603 12.25 -10.04 -17.53
N PHE A 604 11.85 -10.72 -16.45
CA PHE A 604 10.47 -10.66 -15.95
C PHE A 604 10.06 -9.23 -15.56
N LEU A 605 10.96 -8.50 -14.88
CA LEU A 605 10.70 -7.14 -14.41
C LEU A 605 10.53 -6.17 -15.59
N GLN A 606 11.43 -6.26 -16.57
CA GLN A 606 11.38 -5.46 -17.78
C GLN A 606 10.07 -5.68 -18.53
N ARG A 607 9.69 -6.94 -18.75
CA ARG A 607 8.46 -7.25 -19.48
C ARG A 607 7.21 -6.75 -18.75
N ALA A 608 7.16 -6.91 -17.43
CA ALA A 608 5.98 -6.54 -16.65
C ALA A 608 5.86 -5.02 -16.39
N TYR A 609 6.96 -4.26 -16.42
CA TYR A 609 6.98 -2.89 -15.88
C TYR A 609 7.71 -1.84 -16.73
N THR A 610 8.22 -2.19 -17.91
CA THR A 610 8.79 -1.17 -18.79
C THR A 610 7.74 -0.12 -19.11
N PHE A 611 8.06 1.16 -18.95
CA PHE A 611 7.14 2.22 -19.34
C PHE A 611 7.08 2.35 -20.86
N ASP A 612 5.87 2.35 -21.42
CA ASP A 612 5.63 2.69 -22.82
C ASP A 612 4.32 3.47 -22.92
N ALA A 613 4.44 4.73 -23.33
CA ALA A 613 3.29 5.63 -23.46
C ALA A 613 2.40 5.32 -24.66
N SER A 614 2.88 4.49 -25.60
CA SER A 614 2.07 4.02 -26.74
C SER A 614 1.11 2.88 -26.36
N ILE A 615 1.29 2.27 -25.18
CA ILE A 615 0.35 1.29 -24.65
C ILE A 615 -0.99 1.96 -24.39
N VAL A 616 -2.02 1.43 -25.05
CA VAL A 616 -3.41 1.82 -24.82
C VAL A 616 -4.04 0.78 -23.89
N ASP A 617 -4.54 1.23 -22.75
CA ASP A 617 -5.23 0.34 -21.81
C ASP A 617 -6.47 -0.26 -22.46
N PRO A 618 -6.60 -1.60 -22.46
CA PRO A 618 -7.78 -2.24 -23.01
C PRO A 618 -9.01 -1.92 -22.16
N GLU A 619 -10.18 -1.96 -22.78
CA GLU A 619 -11.46 -1.85 -22.07
C GLU A 619 -11.52 -2.81 -20.87
N PRO A 620 -12.00 -2.35 -19.70
CA PRO A 620 -12.06 -3.19 -18.51
C PRO A 620 -12.97 -4.39 -18.79
N LYS A 621 -12.43 -5.59 -18.55
CA LYS A 621 -13.15 -6.83 -18.80
C LYS A 621 -14.19 -7.08 -17.71
N SER A 622 -15.41 -7.45 -18.15
CA SER A 622 -16.57 -7.73 -17.29
C SER A 622 -16.26 -8.70 -16.15
N LEU A 623 -16.81 -8.41 -14.97
CA LEU A 623 -16.68 -9.22 -13.75
C LEU A 623 -17.30 -10.63 -13.85
N GLN A 624 -18.05 -10.92 -14.91
CA GLN A 624 -18.75 -12.20 -15.08
C GLN A 624 -17.81 -13.37 -15.42
N ASP A 625 -16.64 -13.12 -16.03
CA ASP A 625 -15.66 -14.18 -16.30
C ASP A 625 -14.55 -14.20 -15.23
N ARG A 626 -14.88 -14.68 -14.03
CA ARG A 626 -13.88 -14.89 -12.96
C ARG A 626 -12.73 -15.79 -13.40
N GLY A 627 -13.01 -16.69 -14.36
CA GLY A 627 -12.02 -17.55 -14.97
C GLY A 627 -11.01 -16.78 -15.82
N GLU A 628 -11.35 -15.61 -16.39
CA GLU A 628 -10.43 -14.73 -17.16
C GLU A 628 -9.38 -14.05 -16.28
N PHE A 629 -9.66 -13.81 -15.01
CA PHE A 629 -8.67 -13.17 -14.14
C PHE A 629 -7.48 -14.09 -13.85
N PHE A 630 -7.73 -15.38 -13.62
CA PHE A 630 -6.66 -16.39 -13.58
C PHE A 630 -5.91 -16.51 -14.93
N ARG A 631 -6.43 -15.90 -16.02
CA ARG A 631 -5.80 -15.81 -17.35
C ARG A 631 -4.89 -14.59 -17.52
N HIS A 632 -4.77 -13.71 -16.53
CA HIS A 632 -3.97 -12.48 -16.62
C HIS A 632 -2.68 -12.55 -15.79
N GLU A 633 -1.60 -11.99 -16.31
CA GLU A 633 -0.25 -12.06 -15.70
C GLU A 633 -0.10 -11.28 -14.38
N ASP A 634 -1.03 -10.36 -14.13
CA ASP A 634 -1.10 -9.57 -12.89
C ASP A 634 -1.42 -10.42 -11.65
N PHE A 635 -1.59 -11.74 -11.82
CA PHE A 635 -1.85 -12.75 -10.79
C PHE A 635 -0.85 -12.75 -9.62
N THR A 636 0.21 -11.96 -9.68
CA THR A 636 1.34 -12.08 -8.75
C THR A 636 1.73 -10.82 -8.00
N LEU A 637 1.02 -9.71 -8.19
CA LEU A 637 1.42 -8.43 -7.61
C LEU A 637 0.37 -7.97 -6.61
N ASN A 638 0.67 -8.23 -5.35
CA ASN A 638 -0.10 -7.76 -4.21
C ASN A 638 0.64 -6.66 -3.46
#